data_AF-A0A166ATI5-F1
#
_entry.id   AF-A0A166ATI5-F1
#
_cell.length_a   1.000
_cell.length_b   1.000
_cell.length_c   1.000
_cell.angle_alpha   90.00
_cell.angle_beta   90.00
_cell.angle_gamma   90.00
#
_symmetry.space_group_name_H-M   'P 1'
#
loop_
_entity.id
_entity.type
_entity.pdbx_description
1 polymer ?
#
loop_
_entity_poly.entity_id
_entity_poly.type
_entity_poly.pdbx_seq_one_letter_code
_entity_poly.pdbx_strand_id
1 'polypeptide(L)'
;MATLHYVDIDLVDGRIPHNSLELQCLILPGSALAPCLGQLSSIVCKHLDIAIFTARDIKRVLKTKSGSEVIRKLVKCVEENEERKNVRVLGGILATISHILKDTILSQEIYKQNLHHFVIRCLDMRPLDPELCDLLVSVIAEFVVAPGNTHSHDIAIRSMTRIAHLIPAYAGHDKKLQLLFVILRMNLVKVRFDKLSRSSDATPPSKDDLELPYLAKTLVGLLTEGPIWLIRNQLGHMSDILIWISYHQPKAILDLSLNSGPLFFTACVLTSTVALRCRGFMGLMNLHHLKYSADGRLSEPRLCFNQRRRDLFPEELYNQSTSLIEYVHNLNEEEVAQIRHDSSVTDFFDGVFFNAYGAALRYVDYEISGGQATDQSFMFPNLRSLGIPDLGDDPNDLVHEMEIALRVNKKPFEADVLRLGFVMIFWQEMAAKKGDSEEIQRLYFSARMWAQAGMQKWPDNSYFYWAMAHIHGGIECSEWTERALQCSGCTPHMRKRIRFVNALNDFSMSVTSLAYEVNESLSWRMAAECLKATSSTIKEALEPSRGSPEEKLLTVFLYVTELMVGGSTSSLLVPLEKKAIKAMSALAAIKYPGHAEFLKAVADFLLNREKAPTRWSTFLAEVPNSKNFAADVLRFNNPDAEGLFWDERRVQVGRWYEQKMVNDEPLPLCTGCGTSSLGLRKCSKCEKARYCDKSCQTSDWKRHKKECVSSKSTE
;
A
#
# COMPACT_ATOMS: atom_id res chain seq x y z
N MET A 1 -4.32 17.54 27.15
CA MET A 1 -5.73 17.31 27.55
C MET A 1 -6.59 17.32 26.31
N ALA A 2 -6.90 16.13 25.82
CA ALA A 2 -8.02 15.70 25.00
C ALA A 2 -7.69 14.22 24.74
N THR A 3 -7.96 13.38 25.73
CA THR A 3 -7.88 11.93 25.62
C THR A 3 -8.87 11.52 24.54
N LEU A 4 -8.39 11.36 23.32
CA LEU A 4 -9.13 10.72 22.24
C LEU A 4 -9.32 9.27 22.64
N HIS A 5 -10.40 8.99 23.37
CA HIS A 5 -10.98 7.67 23.41
C HIS A 5 -11.36 7.33 21.96
N TYR A 6 -10.48 6.64 21.26
CA TYR A 6 -10.82 5.93 20.03
C TYR A 6 -11.91 4.91 20.41
N VAL A 7 -13.16 5.30 20.17
CA VAL A 7 -14.27 4.38 20.09
C VAL A 7 -13.89 3.34 19.04
N ASP A 8 -14.07 2.05 19.37
CA ASP A 8 -14.03 0.91 18.46
C ASP A 8 -14.77 1.26 17.14
N ILE A 9 -14.04 1.76 16.14
CA ILE A 9 -14.56 1.97 14.79
C ILE A 9 -13.91 0.91 13.93
N ASP A 10 -14.64 -0.20 13.81
CA ASP A 10 -14.38 -1.35 12.93
C ASP A 10 -14.11 -0.92 11.48
N LEU A 11 -12.85 -0.62 11.15
CA LEU A 11 -12.36 -0.55 9.77
C LEU A 11 -12.07 -1.98 9.28
N VAL A 12 -13.12 -2.70 8.87
CA VAL A 12 -13.06 -4.08 8.34
C VAL A 12 -12.96 -4.12 6.81
N ASP A 13 -13.07 -2.98 6.12
CA ASP A 13 -13.20 -3.00 4.66
C ASP A 13 -11.84 -2.88 3.95
N GLY A 14 -11.31 -4.03 3.53
CA GLY A 14 -10.26 -4.15 2.49
C GLY A 14 -10.77 -3.76 1.09
N ARG A 15 -11.51 -2.65 1.01
CA ARG A 15 -12.02 -2.07 -0.23
C ARG A 15 -10.99 -1.07 -0.72
N ILE A 16 -10.62 -1.19 -1.99
CA ILE A 16 -9.94 -0.10 -2.70
C ILE A 16 -10.89 1.11 -2.62
N PRO A 17 -10.46 2.28 -2.12
CA PRO A 17 -11.33 3.45 -2.09
C PRO A 17 -11.51 3.94 -3.53
N HIS A 18 -12.59 3.50 -4.17
CA HIS A 18 -13.03 4.05 -5.45
C HIS A 18 -14.08 5.13 -5.17
N ASN A 19 -13.94 6.30 -5.79
CA ASN A 19 -14.87 7.42 -5.60
C ASN A 19 -16.06 7.34 -6.57
N SER A 20 -17.20 7.96 -6.22
CA SER A 20 -18.38 8.15 -7.08
C SER A 20 -18.06 8.87 -8.39
N LEU A 21 -17.06 9.75 -8.42
CA LEU A 21 -16.59 10.44 -9.64
C LEU A 21 -15.95 9.49 -10.66
N GLU A 22 -15.23 8.46 -10.19
CA GLU A 22 -14.57 7.47 -11.05
C GLU A 22 -15.57 6.46 -11.60
N LEU A 23 -16.62 6.19 -10.83
CA LEU A 23 -17.76 5.37 -11.23
C LEU A 23 -18.71 6.10 -12.18
N GLN A 24 -18.88 7.42 -12.03
CA GLN A 24 -19.62 8.24 -13.00
C GLN A 24 -18.98 8.19 -14.40
N CYS A 25 -17.67 7.91 -14.48
CA CYS A 25 -16.96 7.72 -15.75
C CYS A 25 -17.18 6.35 -16.39
N LEU A 26 -17.63 5.33 -15.65
CA LEU A 26 -17.90 3.98 -16.20
C LEU A 26 -19.03 4.00 -17.24
N ILE A 27 -19.85 5.03 -17.25
CA ILE A 27 -20.86 5.26 -18.28
C ILE A 27 -20.29 6.31 -19.22
N LEU A 28 -19.83 5.89 -20.41
CA LEU A 28 -19.40 6.82 -21.46
C LEU A 28 -20.60 7.63 -21.99
N PRO A 29 -20.70 8.94 -21.67
CA PRO A 29 -21.85 9.73 -22.08
C PRO A 29 -21.71 10.11 -23.56
N GLY A 30 -22.76 9.89 -24.35
CA GLY A 30 -22.81 10.31 -25.76
C GLY A 30 -22.44 9.24 -26.79
N SER A 31 -22.31 7.97 -26.39
CA SER A 31 -22.27 6.85 -27.36
C SER A 31 -23.65 6.70 -28.01
N ALA A 32 -23.74 6.76 -29.35
CA ALA A 32 -24.99 6.52 -30.08
C ALA A 32 -25.47 5.07 -29.96
N LEU A 33 -24.58 4.14 -29.55
CA LEU A 33 -24.96 2.78 -29.20
C LEU A 33 -25.56 2.63 -27.81
N ALA A 34 -25.42 3.56 -26.85
CA ALA A 34 -25.94 3.34 -25.49
C ALA A 34 -27.42 2.88 -25.44
N PRO A 35 -28.34 3.44 -26.25
CA PRO A 35 -29.71 2.93 -26.40
C PRO A 35 -29.81 1.60 -27.16
N CYS A 36 -28.89 1.34 -28.09
CA CYS A 36 -28.83 0.13 -28.93
C CYS A 36 -28.15 -1.06 -28.23
N LEU A 37 -27.30 -0.84 -27.22
CA LEU A 37 -26.57 -1.89 -26.49
C LEU A 37 -27.53 -2.84 -25.77
N GLY A 38 -28.56 -2.29 -25.13
CA GLY A 38 -29.63 -3.09 -24.52
C GLY A 38 -30.38 -3.94 -25.56
N GLN A 39 -30.59 -3.40 -26.76
CA GLN A 39 -31.22 -4.13 -27.87
C GLN A 39 -30.31 -5.25 -28.40
N LEU A 40 -29.03 -4.99 -28.60
CA LEU A 40 -28.05 -5.99 -29.04
C LEU A 40 -27.90 -7.14 -28.03
N SER A 41 -27.78 -6.81 -26.74
CA SER A 41 -27.78 -7.82 -25.68
C SER A 41 -29.09 -8.63 -25.67
N SER A 42 -30.23 -7.96 -25.82
CA SER A 42 -31.54 -8.62 -25.90
C SER A 42 -31.64 -9.60 -27.08
N ILE A 43 -31.09 -9.24 -28.24
CA ILE A 43 -31.06 -10.11 -29.42
C ILE A 43 -30.23 -11.37 -29.14
N VAL A 44 -29.01 -11.21 -28.63
CA VAL A 44 -28.13 -12.34 -28.28
C VAL A 44 -28.78 -13.23 -27.22
N CYS A 45 -29.34 -12.64 -26.17
CA CYS A 45 -30.02 -13.38 -25.11
C CYS A 45 -31.26 -14.14 -25.61
N LYS A 46 -32.08 -13.53 -26.49
CA LYS A 46 -33.21 -14.22 -27.12
C LYS A 46 -32.76 -15.38 -27.99
N HIS A 47 -31.71 -15.19 -28.78
CA HIS A 47 -31.15 -16.25 -29.62
C HIS A 47 -30.64 -17.45 -28.81
N LEU A 48 -30.02 -17.18 -27.66
CA LEU A 48 -29.45 -18.20 -26.78
C LEU A 48 -30.45 -18.75 -25.74
N ASP A 49 -31.68 -18.24 -25.70
CA ASP A 49 -32.65 -18.53 -24.64
C ASP A 49 -32.05 -18.29 -23.24
N ILE A 50 -31.58 -17.06 -23.03
CA ILE A 50 -31.02 -16.54 -21.79
C ILE A 50 -31.93 -15.43 -21.27
N ALA A 51 -32.30 -15.50 -20.00
CA ALA A 51 -33.04 -14.44 -19.31
C ALA A 51 -32.19 -13.92 -18.15
N ILE A 52 -31.70 -12.68 -18.28
CA ILE A 52 -30.87 -12.02 -17.26
C ILE A 52 -31.24 -10.55 -17.00
N PHE A 53 -32.17 -9.96 -17.75
CA PHE A 53 -32.39 -8.51 -17.77
C PHE A 53 -33.10 -7.95 -16.52
N THR A 54 -33.82 -8.79 -15.77
CA THR A 54 -34.54 -8.37 -14.58
C THR A 54 -33.95 -8.96 -13.31
N ALA A 55 -34.18 -8.30 -12.17
CA ALA A 55 -33.82 -8.86 -10.86
C ALA A 55 -34.49 -10.23 -10.62
N ARG A 56 -35.69 -10.45 -11.19
CA ARG A 56 -36.38 -11.75 -11.14
C ARG A 56 -35.64 -12.80 -11.96
N ASP A 57 -35.13 -12.43 -13.13
CA ASP A 57 -34.36 -13.32 -13.99
C ASP A 57 -33.07 -13.78 -13.32
N ILE A 58 -32.28 -12.82 -12.82
CA ILE A 58 -31.03 -13.13 -12.11
C ILE A 58 -31.31 -13.99 -10.87
N LYS A 59 -32.34 -13.66 -10.07
CA LYS A 59 -32.76 -14.51 -8.94
C LYS A 59 -33.11 -15.92 -9.38
N ARG A 60 -33.83 -16.08 -10.48
CA ARG A 60 -34.20 -17.39 -11.03
C ARG A 60 -32.95 -18.17 -11.38
N VAL A 61 -32.03 -17.59 -12.16
CA VAL A 61 -30.76 -18.21 -12.57
C VAL A 61 -29.94 -18.66 -11.36
N LEU A 62 -29.82 -17.81 -10.34
CA LEU A 62 -29.09 -18.13 -9.12
C LEU A 62 -29.78 -19.23 -8.30
N LYS A 63 -31.12 -19.19 -8.19
CA LYS A 63 -31.92 -20.19 -7.44
C LYS A 63 -31.89 -21.56 -8.13
N THR A 64 -31.97 -21.61 -9.45
CA THR A 64 -31.88 -22.84 -10.26
C THR A 64 -30.44 -23.33 -10.43
N LYS A 65 -29.44 -22.59 -9.93
CA LYS A 65 -28.01 -22.85 -10.12
C LYS A 65 -27.62 -22.99 -11.61
N SER A 66 -28.34 -22.32 -12.51
CA SER A 66 -28.11 -22.39 -13.95
C SER A 66 -27.12 -21.33 -14.46
N GLY A 67 -26.43 -20.62 -13.57
CA GLY A 67 -25.45 -19.59 -13.96
C GLY A 67 -24.33 -20.14 -14.84
N SER A 68 -23.83 -21.35 -14.56
CA SER A 68 -22.80 -21.99 -15.38
C SER A 68 -23.30 -22.29 -16.80
N GLU A 69 -24.56 -22.70 -16.96
CA GLU A 69 -25.18 -22.94 -18.27
C GLU A 69 -25.36 -21.64 -19.07
N VAL A 70 -25.76 -20.54 -18.40
CA VAL A 70 -25.86 -19.22 -19.04
C VAL A 70 -24.52 -18.79 -19.63
N ILE A 71 -23.43 -18.92 -18.87
CA ILE A 71 -22.09 -18.58 -19.37
C ILE A 71 -21.64 -19.54 -20.46
N ARG A 72 -21.93 -20.84 -20.35
CA ARG A 72 -21.57 -21.85 -21.38
C ARG A 72 -22.21 -21.53 -22.73
N LYS A 73 -23.49 -21.15 -22.73
CA LYS A 73 -24.19 -20.71 -23.95
C LYS A 73 -23.51 -19.48 -24.57
N LEU A 74 -23.04 -18.53 -23.77
CA LEU A 74 -22.30 -17.36 -24.24
C LEU A 74 -20.92 -17.73 -24.80
N VAL A 75 -20.19 -18.63 -24.14
CA VAL A 75 -18.89 -19.14 -24.62
C VAL A 75 -19.05 -19.80 -25.99
N LYS A 76 -20.04 -20.67 -26.16
CA LYS A 76 -20.34 -21.29 -27.45
C LYS A 76 -20.69 -20.25 -28.53
N CYS A 77 -21.48 -19.24 -28.17
CA CYS A 77 -21.82 -18.14 -29.08
C CYS A 77 -20.58 -17.35 -29.53
N VAL A 78 -19.62 -17.14 -28.62
CA VAL A 78 -18.31 -16.55 -28.95
C VAL A 78 -17.56 -17.44 -29.93
N GLU A 79 -17.39 -18.72 -29.63
CA GLU A 79 -16.66 -19.68 -30.48
C GLU A 79 -17.20 -19.72 -31.92
N GLU A 80 -18.53 -19.64 -32.09
CA GLU A 80 -19.18 -19.68 -33.40
C GLU A 80 -19.07 -18.37 -34.21
N ASN A 81 -18.80 -17.24 -33.55
CA ASN A 81 -18.90 -15.90 -34.15
C ASN A 81 -17.63 -15.05 -34.08
N GLU A 82 -16.63 -15.45 -33.28
CA GLU A 82 -15.40 -14.69 -33.08
C GLU A 82 -14.60 -14.52 -34.38
N GLU A 83 -14.42 -15.59 -35.16
CA GLU A 83 -13.71 -15.54 -36.44
C GLU A 83 -14.42 -14.66 -37.48
N ARG A 84 -15.75 -14.57 -37.40
CA ARG A 84 -16.58 -13.78 -38.32
C ARG A 84 -16.46 -12.28 -38.08
N LYS A 85 -15.91 -11.86 -36.92
CA LYS A 85 -15.69 -10.46 -36.53
C LYS A 85 -16.93 -9.57 -36.69
N ASN A 86 -18.13 -10.12 -36.50
CA ASN A 86 -19.37 -9.35 -36.66
C ASN A 86 -19.56 -8.43 -35.44
N VAL A 87 -19.30 -7.14 -35.65
CA VAL A 87 -19.36 -6.06 -34.65
C VAL A 87 -20.67 -6.07 -33.84
N ARG A 88 -21.83 -6.37 -34.48
CA ARG A 88 -23.13 -6.37 -33.79
C ARG A 88 -23.29 -7.55 -32.84
N VAL A 89 -22.84 -8.73 -33.26
CA VAL A 89 -22.89 -9.95 -32.43
C VAL A 89 -21.92 -9.80 -31.27
N LEU A 90 -20.69 -9.37 -31.54
CA LEU A 90 -19.67 -9.12 -30.52
C LEU A 90 -20.10 -8.03 -29.53
N GLY A 91 -20.67 -6.93 -30.02
CA GLY A 91 -21.26 -5.89 -29.20
C GLY A 91 -22.41 -6.40 -28.32
N GLY A 92 -23.28 -7.26 -28.86
CA GLY A 92 -24.35 -7.90 -28.08
C GLY A 92 -23.83 -8.84 -26.98
N ILE A 93 -22.76 -9.60 -27.26
CA ILE A 93 -22.10 -10.46 -26.27
C ILE A 93 -21.45 -9.61 -25.18
N LEU A 94 -20.67 -8.57 -25.54
CA LEU A 94 -20.03 -7.65 -24.59
C LEU A 94 -21.05 -6.92 -23.71
N ALA A 95 -22.16 -6.45 -24.28
CA ALA A 95 -23.25 -5.84 -23.52
C ALA A 95 -23.93 -6.83 -22.56
N THR A 96 -24.04 -8.10 -22.97
CA THR A 96 -24.54 -9.18 -22.10
C THR A 96 -23.57 -9.46 -20.95
N ILE A 97 -22.25 -9.47 -21.21
CA ILE A 97 -21.21 -9.61 -20.20
C ILE A 97 -21.31 -8.47 -19.17
N SER A 98 -21.39 -7.20 -19.62
CA SER A 98 -21.60 -6.05 -18.72
C SER A 98 -22.85 -6.22 -17.84
N HIS A 99 -23.97 -6.71 -18.41
CA HIS A 99 -25.16 -6.98 -17.61
C HIS A 99 -24.92 -8.05 -16.53
N ILE A 100 -24.19 -9.10 -16.85
CA ILE A 100 -23.85 -10.17 -15.89
C ILE A 100 -22.91 -9.67 -14.80
N LEU A 101 -21.93 -8.82 -15.14
CA LEU A 101 -20.99 -8.22 -14.20
C LEU A 101 -21.70 -7.43 -13.08
N LYS A 102 -22.98 -7.06 -13.26
CA LYS A 102 -23.79 -6.41 -12.22
C LYS A 102 -24.03 -7.28 -10.99
N ASP A 103 -24.03 -8.60 -11.11
CA ASP A 103 -24.18 -9.52 -9.97
C ASP A 103 -22.87 -10.26 -9.70
N THR A 104 -22.34 -10.16 -8.48
CA THR A 104 -20.99 -10.68 -8.20
C THR A 104 -20.92 -12.20 -8.10
N ILE A 105 -22.02 -12.88 -7.74
CA ILE A 105 -22.04 -14.34 -7.72
C ILE A 105 -22.14 -14.87 -9.15
N LEU A 106 -22.99 -14.28 -9.99
CA LEU A 106 -23.08 -14.68 -11.39
C LEU A 106 -21.81 -14.36 -12.17
N SER A 107 -21.17 -13.20 -11.91
CA SER A 107 -19.93 -12.82 -12.58
C SER A 107 -18.77 -13.77 -12.33
N GLN A 108 -18.72 -14.47 -11.18
CA GLN A 108 -17.71 -15.50 -10.92
C GLN A 108 -17.72 -16.61 -11.97
N GLU A 109 -18.88 -16.94 -12.55
CA GLU A 109 -18.99 -17.96 -13.59
C GLU A 109 -18.30 -17.54 -14.91
N ILE A 110 -18.24 -16.24 -15.23
CA ILE A 110 -17.49 -15.71 -16.38
C ILE A 110 -16.01 -16.10 -16.27
N TYR A 111 -15.45 -16.01 -15.08
CA TYR A 111 -14.04 -16.30 -14.84
C TYR A 111 -13.77 -17.80 -14.83
N LYS A 112 -14.62 -18.61 -14.18
CA LYS A 112 -14.50 -20.08 -14.18
C LYS A 112 -14.49 -20.68 -15.58
N GLN A 113 -15.17 -20.02 -16.53
CA GLN A 113 -15.27 -20.47 -17.91
C GLN A 113 -14.42 -19.62 -18.87
N ASN A 114 -13.45 -18.84 -18.35
CA ASN A 114 -12.46 -18.10 -19.13
C ASN A 114 -13.05 -17.10 -20.15
N LEU A 115 -14.30 -16.68 -19.99
CA LEU A 115 -14.96 -15.75 -20.93
C LEU A 115 -14.33 -14.34 -20.89
N HIS A 116 -13.60 -13.99 -19.83
CA HIS A 116 -12.82 -12.76 -19.78
C HIS A 116 -11.69 -12.71 -20.81
N HIS A 117 -11.13 -13.85 -21.24
CA HIS A 117 -10.11 -13.88 -22.30
C HIS A 117 -10.67 -13.38 -23.64
N PHE A 118 -11.95 -13.62 -23.93
CA PHE A 118 -12.61 -13.09 -25.13
C PHE A 118 -12.63 -11.56 -25.13
N VAL A 119 -12.91 -10.93 -23.98
CA VAL A 119 -12.89 -9.46 -23.83
C VAL A 119 -11.50 -8.90 -24.14
N ILE A 120 -10.45 -9.61 -23.71
CA ILE A 120 -9.06 -9.21 -24.00
C ILE A 120 -8.77 -9.35 -25.51
N ARG A 121 -9.15 -10.47 -26.13
CA ARG A 121 -8.99 -10.67 -27.58
C ARG A 121 -9.75 -9.65 -28.41
N CYS A 122 -10.86 -9.13 -27.89
CA CYS A 122 -11.58 -8.05 -28.55
C CYS A 122 -10.75 -6.76 -28.70
N LEU A 123 -9.76 -6.52 -27.84
CA LEU A 123 -8.87 -5.36 -27.95
C LEU A 123 -7.90 -5.47 -29.13
N ASP A 124 -7.58 -6.69 -29.54
CA ASP A 124 -6.63 -6.98 -30.63
C ASP A 124 -7.34 -6.98 -32.00
N MET A 125 -8.68 -6.99 -32.02
CA MET A 125 -9.42 -6.85 -33.27
C MET A 125 -9.20 -5.44 -33.83
N ARG A 126 -8.72 -5.36 -35.08
CA ARG A 126 -8.52 -4.10 -35.79
C ARG A 126 -9.03 -4.23 -37.23
N PRO A 127 -9.66 -3.18 -37.80
CA PRO A 127 -10.10 -1.95 -37.13
C PRO A 127 -11.31 -2.23 -36.22
N LEU A 128 -11.34 -1.63 -35.02
CA LEU A 128 -12.52 -1.66 -34.18
C LEU A 128 -13.41 -0.48 -34.54
N ASP A 129 -14.71 -0.71 -34.68
CA ASP A 129 -15.69 0.35 -34.72
C ASP A 129 -15.57 1.23 -33.45
N PRO A 130 -15.57 2.57 -33.55
CA PRO A 130 -15.39 3.46 -32.39
C PRO A 130 -16.40 3.22 -31.26
N GLU A 131 -17.63 2.87 -31.60
CA GLU A 131 -18.69 2.64 -30.63
C GLU A 131 -18.55 1.27 -29.95
N LEU A 132 -18.07 0.26 -30.69
CA LEU A 132 -17.67 -1.02 -30.11
C LEU A 132 -16.45 -0.86 -29.18
N CYS A 133 -15.52 0.03 -29.53
CA CYS A 133 -14.35 0.34 -28.69
C CYS A 133 -14.77 1.00 -27.38
N ASP A 134 -15.68 1.96 -27.42
CA ASP A 134 -16.26 2.58 -26.23
C ASP A 134 -16.93 1.54 -25.30
N LEU A 135 -17.73 0.63 -25.86
CA LEU A 135 -18.34 -0.47 -25.09
C LEU A 135 -17.26 -1.35 -24.45
N LEU A 136 -16.26 -1.75 -25.23
CA LEU A 136 -15.19 -2.62 -24.77
C LEU A 136 -14.41 -2.00 -23.61
N VAL A 137 -14.05 -0.71 -23.72
CA VAL A 137 -13.40 0.05 -22.65
C VAL A 137 -14.26 0.08 -21.39
N SER A 138 -15.58 0.27 -21.54
CA SER A 138 -16.53 0.28 -20.41
C SER A 138 -16.60 -1.09 -19.73
N VAL A 139 -16.70 -2.18 -20.51
CA VAL A 139 -16.70 -3.56 -20.01
C VAL A 139 -15.40 -3.86 -19.26
N ILE A 140 -14.25 -3.47 -19.80
CA ILE A 140 -12.94 -3.64 -19.13
C ILE A 140 -12.93 -2.90 -17.80
N ALA A 141 -13.45 -1.68 -17.76
CA ALA A 141 -13.53 -0.92 -16.53
C ALA A 141 -14.36 -1.63 -15.46
N GLU A 142 -15.50 -2.25 -15.83
CA GLU A 142 -16.30 -3.07 -14.92
C GLU A 142 -15.53 -4.30 -14.39
N PHE A 143 -14.76 -4.98 -15.25
CA PHE A 143 -13.89 -6.09 -14.83
C PHE A 143 -12.81 -5.65 -13.85
N VAL A 144 -12.17 -4.51 -14.13
CA VAL A 144 -11.07 -3.98 -13.33
C VAL A 144 -11.57 -3.47 -11.98
N VAL A 145 -12.80 -2.94 -11.90
CA VAL A 145 -13.41 -2.48 -10.63
C VAL A 145 -14.04 -3.62 -9.82
N ALA A 146 -14.31 -4.79 -10.42
CA ALA A 146 -14.93 -5.91 -9.72
C ALA A 146 -14.10 -6.37 -8.48
N PRO A 147 -14.66 -6.34 -7.26
CA PRO A 147 -13.93 -6.67 -6.04
C PRO A 147 -13.69 -8.18 -5.90
N GLY A 148 -12.55 -8.54 -5.30
CA GLY A 148 -12.34 -9.87 -4.70
C GLY A 148 -12.04 -11.04 -5.64
N ASN A 149 -11.78 -10.83 -6.93
CA ASN A 149 -11.47 -11.91 -7.86
C ASN A 149 -9.98 -11.95 -8.25
N THR A 150 -9.31 -13.08 -8.01
CA THR A 150 -7.92 -13.35 -8.43
C THR A 150 -7.72 -13.12 -9.93
N HIS A 151 -8.71 -13.47 -10.75
CA HIS A 151 -8.67 -13.32 -12.22
C HIS A 151 -8.75 -11.86 -12.70
N SER A 152 -9.13 -10.91 -11.84
CA SER A 152 -9.14 -9.48 -12.21
C SER A 152 -7.73 -8.91 -12.42
N HIS A 153 -6.70 -9.58 -11.88
CA HIS A 153 -5.29 -9.26 -12.11
C HIS A 153 -4.88 -9.56 -13.56
N ASP A 154 -5.32 -10.70 -14.12
CA ASP A 154 -4.98 -11.10 -15.50
C ASP A 154 -5.50 -10.09 -16.52
N ILE A 155 -6.76 -9.64 -16.35
CA ILE A 155 -7.35 -8.59 -17.19
C ILE A 155 -6.59 -7.27 -17.04
N ALA A 156 -6.23 -6.89 -15.81
CA ALA A 156 -5.51 -5.65 -15.55
C ALA A 156 -4.14 -5.62 -16.25
N ILE A 157 -3.39 -6.73 -16.19
CA ILE A 157 -2.09 -6.89 -16.85
C ILE A 157 -2.25 -6.82 -18.37
N ARG A 158 -3.15 -7.65 -18.93
CA ARG A 158 -3.26 -7.82 -20.38
C ARG A 158 -3.90 -6.62 -21.09
N SER A 159 -4.77 -5.88 -20.40
CA SER A 159 -5.41 -4.69 -20.97
C SER A 159 -4.54 -3.44 -20.92
N MET A 160 -3.55 -3.36 -20.02
CA MET A 160 -2.72 -2.16 -19.76
C MET A 160 -2.23 -1.47 -21.04
N THR A 161 -1.48 -2.21 -21.85
CA THR A 161 -0.82 -1.70 -23.06
C THR A 161 -1.85 -1.23 -24.08
N ARG A 162 -2.94 -1.98 -24.28
CA ARG A 162 -3.96 -1.63 -25.27
C ARG A 162 -4.71 -0.37 -24.86
N ILE A 163 -5.03 -0.22 -23.58
CA ILE A 163 -5.69 0.98 -23.04
C ILE A 163 -4.77 2.20 -23.15
N ALA A 164 -3.46 2.06 -22.88
CA ALA A 164 -2.49 3.14 -23.04
C ALA A 164 -2.44 3.66 -24.48
N HIS A 165 -2.49 2.77 -25.48
CA HIS A 165 -2.50 3.13 -26.90
C HIS A 165 -3.78 3.81 -27.39
N LEU A 166 -4.88 3.78 -26.62
CA LEU A 166 -6.12 4.50 -26.95
C LEU A 166 -6.07 5.97 -26.53
N ILE A 167 -5.12 6.37 -25.69
CA ILE A 167 -5.01 7.75 -25.17
C ILE A 167 -5.01 8.80 -26.30
N PRO A 168 -4.18 8.69 -27.37
CA PRO A 168 -4.15 9.72 -28.41
C PRO A 168 -5.49 9.88 -29.13
N ALA A 169 -6.21 8.77 -29.38
CA ALA A 169 -7.52 8.80 -30.03
C ALA A 169 -8.60 9.44 -29.14
N TYR A 170 -8.44 9.35 -27.82
CA TYR A 170 -9.40 9.84 -26.84
C TYR A 170 -9.04 11.24 -26.31
N ALA A 171 -7.89 11.79 -26.72
CA ALA A 171 -7.35 13.06 -26.26
C ALA A 171 -8.28 14.27 -26.53
N GLY A 172 -9.25 14.15 -27.43
CA GLY A 172 -10.27 15.18 -27.69
C GLY A 172 -11.56 15.05 -26.87
N HIS A 173 -11.70 13.99 -26.05
CA HIS A 173 -12.94 13.65 -25.35
C HIS A 173 -12.73 13.47 -23.85
N ASP A 174 -12.95 14.53 -23.07
CA ASP A 174 -12.72 14.60 -21.61
C ASP A 174 -13.16 13.35 -20.84
N LYS A 175 -14.45 12.97 -20.96
CA LYS A 175 -15.03 11.83 -20.24
C LYS A 175 -14.48 10.48 -20.69
N LYS A 176 -14.21 10.32 -21.99
CA LYS A 176 -13.66 9.07 -22.52
C LYS A 176 -12.22 8.89 -22.07
N LEU A 177 -11.42 9.94 -22.14
CA LEU A 177 -10.04 9.94 -21.67
C LEU A 177 -9.96 9.69 -20.17
N GLN A 178 -10.84 10.32 -19.39
CA GLN A 178 -10.94 10.08 -17.95
C GLN A 178 -11.16 8.59 -17.63
N LEU A 179 -12.04 7.92 -18.37
CA LEU A 179 -12.28 6.48 -18.20
C LEU A 179 -11.00 5.66 -18.47
N LEU A 180 -10.24 5.97 -19.52
CA LEU A 180 -8.95 5.30 -19.79
C LEU A 180 -7.99 5.48 -18.61
N PHE A 181 -7.87 6.70 -18.07
CA PHE A 181 -6.98 6.95 -16.95
C PHE A 181 -7.42 6.23 -15.66
N VAL A 182 -8.73 6.16 -15.39
CA VAL A 182 -9.26 5.37 -14.27
C VAL A 182 -8.86 3.90 -14.44
N ILE A 183 -9.06 3.30 -15.62
CA ILE A 183 -8.67 1.92 -15.90
C ILE A 183 -7.16 1.72 -15.67
N LEU A 184 -6.31 2.57 -16.28
CA LEU A 184 -4.85 2.45 -16.17
C LEU A 184 -4.38 2.52 -14.72
N ARG A 185 -4.90 3.47 -13.95
CA ARG A 185 -4.56 3.60 -12.54
C ARG A 185 -4.97 2.36 -11.75
N MET A 186 -6.18 1.84 -11.97
CA MET A 186 -6.64 0.63 -11.28
C MET A 186 -5.83 -0.60 -11.69
N ASN A 187 -5.44 -0.70 -12.95
CA ASN A 187 -4.56 -1.75 -13.43
C ASN A 187 -3.19 -1.68 -12.75
N LEU A 188 -2.59 -0.49 -12.63
CA LEU A 188 -1.29 -0.31 -11.97
C LEU A 188 -1.32 -0.67 -10.49
N VAL A 189 -2.43 -0.39 -9.80
CA VAL A 189 -2.68 -0.84 -8.42
C VAL A 189 -2.74 -2.38 -8.38
N LYS A 190 -3.48 -3.02 -9.28
CA LYS A 190 -3.65 -4.49 -9.31
C LYS A 190 -2.37 -5.24 -9.68
N VAL A 191 -1.59 -4.77 -10.67
CA VAL A 191 -0.31 -5.38 -11.07
C VAL A 191 0.64 -5.57 -9.88
N ARG A 192 0.55 -4.71 -8.86
CA ARG A 192 1.31 -4.87 -7.60
C ARG A 192 0.87 -6.09 -6.79
N PHE A 193 -0.44 -6.30 -6.63
CA PHE A 193 -1.01 -7.37 -5.80
C PHE A 193 -0.87 -8.76 -6.43
N ASP A 194 -0.82 -8.87 -7.77
CA ASP A 194 -0.61 -10.17 -8.44
C ASP A 194 0.73 -10.82 -8.04
N LYS A 195 1.78 -10.03 -7.84
CA LYS A 195 3.10 -10.51 -7.37
C LYS A 195 3.08 -11.07 -5.95
N LEU A 196 2.12 -10.66 -5.13
CA LEU A 196 1.95 -11.11 -3.74
C LEU A 196 1.03 -12.34 -3.63
N SER A 197 0.21 -12.61 -4.65
CA SER A 197 -0.82 -13.66 -4.61
C SER A 197 -0.45 -14.96 -5.33
N ARG A 198 0.64 -14.98 -6.10
CA ARG A 198 1.07 -16.18 -6.84
C ARG A 198 1.87 -17.12 -5.94
N SER A 199 1.37 -18.34 -5.74
CA SER A 199 2.22 -19.49 -5.47
C SER A 199 3.18 -19.69 -6.65
N SER A 200 4.41 -20.12 -6.35
CA SER A 200 5.64 -20.23 -7.15
C SER A 200 5.59 -20.60 -8.66
N ASP A 201 4.46 -20.95 -9.27
CA ASP A 201 4.44 -21.71 -10.53
C ASP A 201 3.94 -20.93 -11.77
N ALA A 202 3.59 -19.65 -11.65
CA ALA A 202 3.15 -18.85 -12.81
C ALA A 202 4.14 -17.73 -13.14
N THR A 203 4.77 -17.80 -14.33
CA THR A 203 5.68 -16.77 -14.86
C THR A 203 5.06 -15.38 -14.74
N PRO A 204 5.67 -14.45 -13.97
CA PRO A 204 5.17 -13.08 -13.89
C PRO A 204 5.16 -12.43 -15.28
N PRO A 205 4.23 -11.51 -15.56
CA PRO A 205 4.29 -10.73 -16.80
C PRO A 205 5.67 -10.08 -16.90
N SER A 206 6.29 -10.13 -18.07
CA SER A 206 7.55 -9.42 -18.26
C SER A 206 7.33 -7.94 -17.98
N LYS A 207 8.31 -7.26 -17.38
CA LYS A 207 8.23 -5.80 -17.21
C LYS A 207 8.05 -5.07 -18.55
N ASP A 208 8.50 -5.69 -19.63
CA ASP A 208 8.37 -5.17 -20.99
C ASP A 208 6.92 -5.26 -21.50
N ASP A 209 6.10 -6.17 -20.97
CA ASP A 209 4.71 -6.38 -21.43
C ASP A 209 3.76 -5.22 -21.09
N LEU A 210 4.10 -4.40 -20.09
CA LEU A 210 3.27 -3.28 -19.62
C LEU A 210 3.50 -1.97 -20.39
N GLU A 211 4.58 -1.89 -21.16
CA GLU A 211 4.98 -0.71 -21.93
C GLU A 211 4.93 0.63 -21.16
N LEU A 212 5.32 0.61 -19.87
CA LEU A 212 5.31 1.81 -19.03
C LEU A 212 6.15 2.98 -19.59
N PRO A 213 7.28 2.77 -20.31
CA PRO A 213 8.00 3.85 -20.99
C PRO A 213 7.14 4.59 -22.02
N TYR A 214 6.31 3.88 -22.79
CA TYR A 214 5.40 4.48 -23.76
C TYR A 214 4.32 5.30 -23.05
N LEU A 215 3.71 4.74 -22.00
CA LEU A 215 2.69 5.43 -21.23
C LEU A 215 3.25 6.71 -20.57
N ALA A 216 4.44 6.63 -19.95
CA ALA A 216 5.11 7.79 -19.35
C ALA A 216 5.36 8.89 -20.39
N LYS A 217 5.92 8.54 -21.54
CA LYS A 217 6.18 9.48 -22.64
C LYS A 217 4.89 10.13 -23.14
N THR A 218 3.82 9.35 -23.27
CA THR A 218 2.51 9.83 -23.72
C THR A 218 1.92 10.83 -22.74
N LEU A 219 1.90 10.52 -21.44
CA LEU A 219 1.36 11.41 -20.40
C LEU A 219 2.17 12.70 -20.25
N VAL A 220 3.50 12.61 -20.29
CA VAL A 220 4.38 13.79 -20.25
C VAL A 220 4.17 14.66 -21.49
N GLY A 221 4.05 14.06 -22.67
CA GLY A 221 3.70 14.77 -23.90
C GLY A 221 2.37 15.52 -23.81
N LEU A 222 1.33 14.90 -23.25
CA LEU A 222 0.04 15.56 -23.01
C LEU A 222 0.15 16.73 -22.02
N LEU A 223 0.99 16.61 -20.98
CA LEU A 223 1.19 17.67 -19.99
C LEU A 223 2.05 18.82 -20.52
N THR A 224 2.92 18.60 -21.52
CA THR A 224 3.78 19.64 -22.10
C THR A 224 3.23 20.29 -23.36
N GLU A 225 2.62 19.51 -24.24
CA GLU A 225 2.21 19.91 -25.59
C GLU A 225 0.70 19.75 -25.82
N GLY A 226 -0.01 19.10 -24.89
CA GLY A 226 -1.45 18.90 -24.99
C GLY A 226 -2.26 20.16 -24.71
N PRO A 227 -3.56 20.16 -25.05
CA PRO A 227 -4.45 21.28 -24.77
C PRO A 227 -4.60 21.55 -23.26
N ILE A 228 -4.65 22.83 -22.90
CA ILE A 228 -4.70 23.32 -21.50
C ILE A 228 -5.80 22.67 -20.65
N TRP A 229 -6.96 22.37 -21.25
CA TRP A 229 -8.07 21.74 -20.53
C TRP A 229 -7.69 20.37 -19.92
N LEU A 230 -6.72 19.66 -20.51
CA LEU A 230 -6.22 18.39 -19.94
C LEU A 230 -5.57 18.63 -18.57
N ILE A 231 -4.78 19.69 -18.43
CA ILE A 231 -4.18 20.07 -17.16
C ILE A 231 -5.29 20.46 -16.16
N ARG A 232 -6.30 21.22 -16.62
CA ARG A 232 -7.39 21.68 -15.75
C ARG A 232 -8.32 20.56 -15.25
N ASN A 233 -8.52 19.52 -16.06
CA ASN A 233 -9.50 18.47 -15.79
C ASN A 233 -8.90 17.12 -15.40
N GLN A 234 -7.75 16.75 -15.95
CA GLN A 234 -7.21 15.38 -15.90
C GLN A 234 -5.89 15.27 -15.13
N LEU A 235 -5.36 16.37 -14.58
CA LEU A 235 -4.09 16.38 -13.85
C LEU A 235 -4.04 15.40 -12.67
N GLY A 236 -5.13 15.31 -11.90
CA GLY A 236 -5.20 14.37 -10.77
C GLY A 236 -4.90 12.94 -11.21
N HIS A 237 -5.47 12.51 -12.34
CA HIS A 237 -5.25 11.18 -12.89
C HIS A 237 -3.86 10.99 -13.50
N MET A 238 -3.37 11.96 -14.29
CA MET A 238 -2.06 11.86 -14.94
C MET A 238 -0.91 11.83 -13.91
N SER A 239 -0.98 12.68 -12.88
CA SER A 239 0.02 12.71 -11.81
C SER A 239 0.06 11.40 -11.02
N ASP A 240 -1.10 10.82 -10.69
CA ASP A 240 -1.23 9.54 -9.99
C ASP A 240 -0.62 8.39 -10.82
N ILE A 241 -0.97 8.29 -12.11
CA ILE A 241 -0.40 7.27 -13.01
C ILE A 241 1.13 7.39 -13.09
N LEU A 242 1.69 8.60 -13.21
CA LEU A 242 3.14 8.80 -13.28
C LEU A 242 3.88 8.34 -12.01
N ILE A 243 3.27 8.48 -10.84
CA ILE A 243 3.82 7.98 -9.56
C ILE A 243 3.80 6.46 -9.50
N TRP A 244 2.74 5.83 -10.01
CA TRP A 244 2.71 4.38 -10.12
C TRP A 244 3.73 3.86 -11.13
N ILE A 245 3.96 4.59 -12.22
CA ILE A 245 5.04 4.25 -13.17
C ILE A 245 6.41 4.36 -12.50
N SER A 246 6.67 5.44 -11.76
CA SER A 246 7.94 5.58 -11.04
C SER A 246 8.14 4.47 -10.02
N TYR A 247 7.07 3.98 -9.38
CA TYR A 247 7.13 2.84 -8.47
C TYR A 247 7.47 1.52 -9.19
N HIS A 248 6.78 1.21 -10.28
CA HIS A 248 6.92 -0.08 -10.97
C HIS A 248 8.20 -0.16 -11.83
N GLN A 249 8.55 0.93 -12.50
CA GLN A 249 9.68 1.02 -13.42
C GLN A 249 10.29 2.44 -13.39
N PRO A 250 11.13 2.76 -12.38
CA PRO A 250 11.82 4.05 -12.26
C PRO A 250 12.49 4.52 -13.56
N LYS A 251 13.12 3.60 -14.30
CA LYS A 251 13.77 3.87 -15.59
C LYS A 251 12.83 4.49 -16.63
N ALA A 252 11.55 4.11 -16.65
CA ALA A 252 10.57 4.68 -17.57
C ALA A 252 10.36 6.19 -17.39
N ILE A 253 10.66 6.71 -16.19
CA ILE A 253 10.63 8.15 -15.88
C ILE A 253 12.01 8.80 -16.08
N LEU A 254 13.08 8.12 -15.67
CA LEU A 254 14.46 8.62 -15.78
C LEU A 254 14.91 8.76 -17.24
N ASP A 255 14.48 7.85 -18.11
CA ASP A 255 14.87 7.83 -19.53
C ASP A 255 14.08 8.82 -20.39
N LEU A 256 13.14 9.57 -19.80
CA LEU A 256 12.41 10.61 -20.51
C LEU A 256 13.35 11.76 -20.94
N SER A 257 13.16 12.23 -22.17
CA SER A 257 13.99 13.29 -22.76
C SER A 257 14.06 14.54 -21.89
N LEU A 258 15.22 15.20 -21.90
CA LEU A 258 15.47 16.48 -21.22
C LEU A 258 15.19 16.44 -19.70
N ASN A 259 15.38 15.28 -19.07
CA ASN A 259 15.13 15.09 -17.63
C ASN A 259 13.69 15.46 -17.22
N SER A 260 12.73 15.32 -18.14
CA SER A 260 11.36 15.82 -17.96
C SER A 260 10.61 15.13 -16.83
N GLY A 261 10.89 13.85 -16.57
CA GLY A 261 10.32 13.08 -15.46
C GLY A 261 10.66 13.62 -14.07
N PRO A 262 11.94 13.63 -13.65
CA PRO A 262 12.34 14.20 -12.35
C PRO A 262 11.99 15.70 -12.21
N LEU A 263 12.05 16.47 -13.31
CA LEU A 263 11.61 17.87 -13.32
C LEU A 263 10.10 18.00 -13.12
N PHE A 264 9.28 17.07 -13.62
CA PHE A 264 7.82 17.07 -13.41
C PHE A 264 7.48 16.85 -11.95
N PHE A 265 8.11 15.86 -11.31
CA PHE A 265 7.87 15.60 -9.89
C PHE A 265 8.35 16.77 -9.02
N THR A 266 9.50 17.36 -9.34
CA THR A 266 9.95 18.61 -8.71
C THR A 266 8.94 19.75 -8.90
N ALA A 267 8.39 19.92 -10.11
CA ALA A 267 7.36 20.92 -10.37
C ALA A 267 6.10 20.66 -9.53
N CYS A 268 5.67 19.41 -9.37
CA CYS A 268 4.57 19.02 -8.50
C CYS A 268 4.81 19.42 -7.03
N VAL A 269 6.03 19.24 -6.51
CA VAL A 269 6.43 19.68 -5.15
C VAL A 269 6.34 21.20 -4.98
N LEU A 270 6.50 21.97 -6.05
CA LEU A 270 6.42 23.43 -6.01
C LEU A 270 4.99 23.99 -6.09
N THR A 271 3.97 23.13 -6.25
CA THR A 271 2.57 23.56 -6.37
C THR A 271 1.92 23.89 -5.02
N SER A 272 0.79 24.61 -5.08
CA SER A 272 0.03 25.01 -3.88
C SER A 272 -0.88 23.92 -3.32
N THR A 273 -1.14 22.81 -4.03
CA THR A 273 -1.98 21.72 -3.49
C THR A 273 -1.15 20.66 -2.77
N VAL A 274 -1.56 20.30 -1.55
CA VAL A 274 -0.84 19.31 -0.73
C VAL A 274 -0.75 17.94 -1.43
N ALA A 275 -1.80 17.55 -2.15
CA ALA A 275 -1.85 16.28 -2.87
C ALA A 275 -0.76 16.22 -3.95
N LEU A 276 -0.64 17.27 -4.80
CA LEU A 276 0.42 17.30 -5.81
C LEU A 276 1.81 17.41 -5.18
N ARG A 277 1.96 18.13 -4.06
CA ARG A 277 3.25 18.17 -3.36
C ARG A 277 3.69 16.79 -2.86
N CYS A 278 2.80 16.09 -2.17
CA CYS A 278 3.06 14.74 -1.67
C CYS A 278 3.30 13.76 -2.82
N ARG A 279 2.52 13.88 -3.90
CA ARG A 279 2.68 13.12 -5.14
C ARG A 279 4.04 13.32 -5.81
N GLY A 280 4.46 14.58 -5.95
CA GLY A 280 5.77 14.91 -6.50
C GLY A 280 6.89 14.35 -5.65
N PHE A 281 6.81 14.50 -4.33
CA PHE A 281 7.83 13.97 -3.43
C PHE A 281 7.90 12.44 -3.45
N MET A 282 6.75 11.76 -3.40
CA MET A 282 6.68 10.30 -3.57
C MET A 282 7.21 9.86 -4.93
N GLY A 283 6.92 10.62 -5.98
CA GLY A 283 7.45 10.40 -7.32
C GLY A 283 8.98 10.38 -7.33
N LEU A 284 9.63 11.36 -6.71
CA LEU A 284 11.09 11.43 -6.55
C LEU A 284 11.65 10.29 -5.70
N MET A 285 11.00 9.95 -4.58
CA MET A 285 11.41 8.79 -3.77
C MET A 285 11.36 7.49 -4.56
N ASN A 286 10.30 7.27 -5.33
CA ASN A 286 10.11 6.08 -6.14
C ASN A 286 11.22 5.92 -7.20
N LEU A 287 11.84 7.00 -7.68
CA LEU A 287 12.97 6.91 -8.62
C LEU A 287 14.20 6.21 -8.03
N HIS A 288 14.36 6.28 -6.72
CA HIS A 288 15.45 5.65 -5.97
C HIS A 288 15.04 4.35 -5.31
N HIS A 289 13.74 3.99 -5.38
CA HIS A 289 13.21 2.84 -4.68
C HIS A 289 13.91 1.56 -5.13
N LEU A 290 14.66 0.99 -4.21
CA LEU A 290 15.12 -0.38 -4.30
C LEU A 290 13.93 -1.25 -3.90
N LYS A 291 13.63 -2.32 -4.66
CA LYS A 291 12.57 -3.30 -4.31
C LYS A 291 12.67 -3.88 -2.89
N TYR A 292 13.76 -3.60 -2.19
CA TYR A 292 14.18 -4.13 -0.91
C TYR A 292 14.38 -3.04 0.14
N SER A 293 13.74 -1.87 0.03
CA SER A 293 13.95 -0.79 0.99
C SER A 293 13.73 -1.31 2.41
N ALA A 294 14.79 -1.29 3.22
CA ALA A 294 14.85 -1.79 4.60
C ALA A 294 13.85 -1.11 5.55
N ASP A 295 13.18 -0.06 5.09
CA ASP A 295 12.19 0.66 5.84
C ASP A 295 10.84 0.58 5.11
N GLY A 296 10.03 -0.40 5.48
CA GLY A 296 8.68 -0.60 4.94
C GLY A 296 7.75 0.59 5.17
N ARG A 297 8.14 1.58 6.00
CA ARG A 297 7.35 2.76 6.33
C ARG A 297 7.13 3.70 5.17
N LEU A 298 8.18 3.98 4.38
CA LEU A 298 8.17 4.94 3.28
C LEU A 298 7.72 4.30 1.95
N SER A 299 7.21 3.07 2.04
CA SER A 299 6.48 2.37 0.99
C SER A 299 4.97 2.53 1.21
N GLU A 300 4.23 2.59 0.11
CA GLU A 300 2.80 2.94 0.04
C GLU A 300 1.89 2.40 1.19
N PRO A 301 1.01 3.24 1.77
CA PRO A 301 0.30 3.01 3.04
C PRO A 301 -0.92 2.11 2.91
N ARG A 302 -1.41 1.79 1.71
CA ARG A 302 -2.47 0.77 1.55
C ARG A 302 -1.96 -0.64 1.85
N LEU A 303 -0.64 -0.84 1.98
CA LEU A 303 -0.08 -2.02 2.66
C LEU A 303 -0.42 -2.02 4.16
N CYS A 304 -0.35 -0.87 4.84
CA CYS A 304 -0.72 -0.73 6.25
C CYS A 304 -2.23 -0.99 6.47
N PHE A 305 -3.09 -0.61 5.51
CA PHE A 305 -4.53 -0.86 5.62
C PHE A 305 -4.96 -2.30 5.31
N ASN A 306 -4.29 -3.00 4.40
CA ASN A 306 -4.77 -4.31 3.87
C ASN A 306 -4.05 -5.55 4.41
N GLN A 307 -2.97 -5.41 5.19
CA GLN A 307 -2.26 -6.55 5.81
C GLN A 307 -3.06 -7.31 6.88
N ARG A 308 -4.36 -7.02 7.07
CA ARG A 308 -5.29 -7.94 7.75
C ARG A 308 -5.58 -9.22 6.94
N ARG A 309 -5.21 -9.29 5.65
CA ARG A 309 -5.29 -10.53 4.88
C ARG A 309 -3.99 -11.32 4.98
N ARG A 310 -3.96 -12.26 5.94
CA ARG A 310 -3.28 -13.56 5.84
C ARG A 310 -2.01 -13.51 4.98
N ASP A 311 -0.92 -13.00 5.54
CA ASP A 311 0.37 -13.59 5.17
C ASP A 311 0.27 -15.04 5.66
N LEU A 312 0.12 -15.97 4.73
CA LEU A 312 0.22 -17.40 5.00
C LEU A 312 1.65 -17.62 5.50
N PHE A 313 1.78 -17.73 6.81
CA PHE A 313 3.04 -18.01 7.49
C PHE A 313 3.54 -19.38 7.04
N PRO A 314 4.78 -19.51 6.54
CA PRO A 314 5.42 -20.81 6.50
C PRO A 314 5.61 -21.27 7.96
N GLU A 315 4.92 -22.35 8.37
CA GLU A 315 5.12 -22.98 9.69
C GLU A 315 6.60 -23.32 9.94
N GLU A 316 7.36 -23.52 8.87
CA GLU A 316 8.80 -23.81 8.86
C GLU A 316 9.66 -22.75 9.57
N LEU A 317 9.29 -21.46 9.51
CA LEU A 317 10.03 -20.39 10.22
C LEU A 317 9.74 -20.35 11.73
N TYR A 318 8.57 -20.83 12.16
CA TYR A 318 8.22 -20.96 13.57
C TYR A 318 8.96 -22.12 14.25
N ASN A 319 9.31 -23.16 13.49
CA ASN A 319 9.91 -24.38 14.03
C ASN A 319 11.41 -24.25 14.33
N GLN A 320 12.16 -23.40 13.61
CA GLN A 320 13.61 -23.23 13.85
C GLN A 320 13.92 -22.57 15.21
N SER A 321 13.11 -21.61 15.67
CA SER A 321 13.31 -20.93 16.97
C SER A 321 12.90 -21.77 18.18
N THR A 322 11.94 -22.68 18.01
CA THR A 322 11.48 -23.58 19.07
C THR A 322 12.58 -24.60 19.44
N SER A 323 13.39 -25.00 18.46
CA SER A 323 14.46 -26.01 18.64
C SER A 323 15.54 -25.63 19.67
N LEU A 324 15.98 -24.37 19.72
CA LEU A 324 16.98 -23.91 20.71
C LEU A 324 16.41 -23.81 22.11
N ILE A 325 15.17 -23.33 22.23
CA ILE A 325 14.48 -23.23 23.51
C ILE A 325 14.27 -24.65 24.07
N GLU A 326 13.82 -25.59 23.22
CA GLU A 326 13.70 -27.01 23.56
C GLU A 326 15.04 -27.63 23.94
N TYR A 327 16.11 -27.36 23.17
CA TYR A 327 17.47 -27.82 23.49
C TYR A 327 17.88 -27.38 24.90
N VAL A 328 17.78 -26.08 25.22
CA VAL A 328 18.15 -25.57 26.55
C VAL A 328 17.28 -26.15 27.66
N HIS A 329 15.98 -26.39 27.39
CA HIS A 329 15.09 -27.05 28.35
C HIS A 329 15.43 -28.52 28.62
N ASN A 330 16.08 -29.20 27.66
CA ASN A 330 16.46 -30.61 27.76
C ASN A 330 17.84 -30.83 28.40
N LEU A 331 18.60 -29.77 28.69
CA LEU A 331 19.91 -29.87 29.33
C LEU A 331 19.79 -30.30 30.80
N ASN A 332 20.70 -31.17 31.23
CA ASN A 332 20.85 -31.55 32.62
C ASN A 332 21.69 -30.54 33.43
N GLU A 333 21.74 -30.69 34.76
CA GLU A 333 22.44 -29.73 35.64
C GLU A 333 23.96 -29.66 35.39
N GLU A 334 24.59 -30.77 35.02
CA GLU A 334 26.03 -30.82 34.72
C GLU A 334 26.33 -30.10 33.40
N GLU A 335 25.51 -30.33 32.36
CA GLU A 335 25.61 -29.64 31.07
C GLU A 335 25.40 -28.13 31.23
N VAL A 336 24.41 -27.73 32.04
CA VAL A 336 24.19 -26.32 32.36
C VAL A 336 25.38 -25.71 33.10
N ALA A 337 25.98 -26.44 34.05
CA ALA A 337 27.16 -25.98 34.77
C ALA A 337 28.38 -25.83 33.84
N GLN A 338 28.57 -26.78 32.93
CA GLN A 338 29.62 -26.76 31.92
C GLN A 338 29.46 -25.57 30.98
N ILE A 339 28.27 -25.35 30.41
CA ILE A 339 28.01 -24.22 29.52
C ILE A 339 28.20 -22.89 30.24
N ARG A 340 27.79 -22.77 31.52
CA ARG A 340 28.03 -21.55 32.30
C ARG A 340 29.51 -21.29 32.50
N HIS A 341 30.29 -22.33 32.78
CA HIS A 341 31.73 -22.22 32.88
C HIS A 341 32.31 -21.75 31.54
N ASP A 342 32.02 -22.46 30.45
CA ASP A 342 32.61 -22.20 29.14
C ASP A 342 32.23 -20.83 28.59
N SER A 343 30.96 -20.42 28.71
CA SER A 343 30.50 -19.09 28.30
C SER A 343 31.03 -17.94 29.15
N SER A 344 31.60 -18.24 30.33
CA SER A 344 32.24 -17.26 31.23
C SER A 344 33.77 -17.20 31.07
N VAL A 345 34.36 -18.23 30.47
CA VAL A 345 35.77 -18.26 30.10
C VAL A 345 35.99 -17.33 28.91
N THR A 346 37.14 -16.66 28.89
CA THR A 346 37.51 -15.74 27.81
C THR A 346 38.33 -16.47 26.76
N ASP A 347 37.81 -16.57 25.54
CA ASP A 347 38.55 -17.11 24.40
C ASP A 347 39.11 -15.99 23.53
N PHE A 348 40.24 -16.26 22.86
CA PHE A 348 40.83 -15.35 21.90
C PHE A 348 40.29 -15.66 20.50
N PHE A 349 39.30 -14.88 20.07
CA PHE A 349 38.76 -14.95 18.70
C PHE A 349 39.36 -13.81 17.87
N ASP A 350 40.18 -14.13 16.87
CA ASP A 350 40.86 -13.14 16.01
C ASP A 350 41.55 -11.98 16.76
N GLY A 351 42.16 -12.27 17.91
CA GLY A 351 42.84 -11.27 18.74
C GLY A 351 41.95 -10.49 19.72
N VAL A 352 40.65 -10.81 19.83
CA VAL A 352 39.69 -10.19 20.75
C VAL A 352 39.27 -11.19 21.83
N PHE A 353 39.21 -10.73 23.09
CA PHE A 353 38.64 -11.50 24.19
C PHE A 353 37.13 -11.64 24.01
N PHE A 354 36.65 -12.86 23.83
CA PHE A 354 35.24 -13.18 23.72
C PHE A 354 34.76 -13.93 24.97
N ASN A 355 33.76 -13.35 25.64
CA ASN A 355 33.01 -13.98 26.73
C ASN A 355 31.53 -13.84 26.34
N ALA A 356 30.92 -14.95 25.95
CA ALA A 356 29.59 -14.96 25.35
C ALA A 356 28.54 -14.33 26.28
N TYR A 357 28.54 -14.69 27.57
CA TYR A 357 27.57 -14.16 28.53
C TYR A 357 27.76 -12.65 28.78
N GLY A 358 29.01 -12.21 29.00
CA GLY A 358 29.34 -10.82 29.25
C GLY A 358 29.12 -9.94 28.02
N ALA A 359 29.44 -10.43 26.83
CA ALA A 359 29.18 -9.73 25.57
C ALA A 359 27.68 -9.59 25.31
N ALA A 360 26.90 -10.64 25.56
CA ALA A 360 25.45 -10.61 25.43
C ALA A 360 24.80 -9.58 26.37
N LEU A 361 25.24 -9.53 27.63
CA LEU A 361 24.75 -8.53 28.58
C LEU A 361 25.09 -7.09 28.17
N ARG A 362 26.32 -6.85 27.70
CA ARG A 362 26.71 -5.51 27.20
C ARG A 362 25.92 -5.09 25.97
N TYR A 363 25.63 -6.02 25.07
CA TYR A 363 24.76 -5.77 23.93
C TYR A 363 23.34 -5.40 24.37
N VAL A 364 22.74 -6.19 25.26
CA VAL A 364 21.37 -5.96 25.73
C VAL A 364 21.26 -4.64 26.50
N ASP A 365 22.25 -4.33 27.36
CA ASP A 365 22.30 -3.04 28.04
C ASP A 365 22.46 -1.90 27.04
N TYR A 366 23.28 -2.03 26.00
CA TYR A 366 23.36 -1.03 24.94
C TYR A 366 22.02 -0.83 24.22
N GLU A 367 21.32 -1.90 23.84
CA GLU A 367 20.04 -1.82 23.14
C GLU A 367 18.94 -1.13 23.96
N ILE A 368 18.92 -1.36 25.27
CA ILE A 368 17.88 -0.85 26.18
C ILE A 368 18.26 0.51 26.76
N SER A 369 19.52 0.69 27.17
CA SER A 369 19.99 1.85 27.93
C SER A 369 20.78 2.86 27.07
N GLY A 370 21.29 2.44 25.91
CA GLY A 370 22.17 3.24 25.06
C GLY A 370 23.62 3.27 25.54
N GLY A 371 24.52 3.84 24.73
CA GLY A 371 25.93 4.01 25.09
C GLY A 371 26.16 5.04 26.21
N GLN A 372 27.14 4.77 27.09
CA GLN A 372 27.49 5.66 28.22
C GLN A 372 28.29 6.91 27.81
N ALA A 373 28.89 6.92 26.61
CA ALA A 373 29.63 8.05 26.07
C ALA A 373 28.93 8.63 24.83
N THR A 374 28.86 9.97 24.74
CA THR A 374 28.15 10.72 23.69
C THR A 374 28.75 10.55 22.29
N ASP A 375 29.97 10.03 22.18
CA ASP A 375 30.72 9.74 20.94
C ASP A 375 30.57 8.29 20.44
N GLN A 376 30.05 7.38 21.27
CA GLN A 376 29.67 6.00 20.89
C GLN A 376 28.18 5.84 20.57
N SER A 377 27.44 6.94 20.66
CA SER A 377 26.03 6.92 20.35
C SER A 377 25.86 7.11 18.84
N PHE A 378 24.99 6.30 18.25
CA PHE A 378 24.25 6.52 16.99
C PHE A 378 24.72 5.87 15.69
N MET A 379 25.94 5.34 15.61
CA MET A 379 26.14 4.15 14.77
C MET A 379 26.07 2.97 15.72
N PHE A 380 25.38 1.89 15.34
CA PHE A 380 25.47 0.65 16.11
C PHE A 380 26.96 0.43 16.43
N PRO A 381 27.32 0.30 17.71
CA PRO A 381 28.71 0.36 18.13
C PRO A 381 29.43 -0.76 17.39
N ASN A 382 30.68 -0.53 16.98
CA ASN A 382 31.47 -1.62 16.43
C ASN A 382 31.33 -2.79 17.41
N LEU A 383 30.81 -3.95 16.96
CA LEU A 383 30.54 -5.11 17.81
C LEU A 383 31.74 -5.43 18.71
N ARG A 384 32.95 -5.18 18.21
CA ARG A 384 34.21 -5.29 18.96
C ARG A 384 34.28 -4.45 20.23
N SER A 385 33.70 -3.25 20.24
CA SER A 385 33.62 -2.40 21.44
C SER A 385 32.69 -2.96 22.53
N LEU A 386 31.77 -3.84 22.15
CA LEU A 386 30.95 -4.63 23.09
C LEU A 386 31.62 -5.97 23.45
N GLY A 387 32.85 -6.21 22.98
CA GLY A 387 33.56 -7.47 23.15
C GLY A 387 32.95 -8.62 22.33
N ILE A 388 32.31 -8.31 21.20
CA ILE A 388 31.80 -9.28 20.24
C ILE A 388 32.78 -9.29 19.04
N PRO A 389 33.34 -10.44 18.65
CA PRO A 389 34.26 -10.53 17.51
C PRO A 389 33.56 -10.18 16.19
N ASP A 390 34.34 -10.17 15.11
CA ASP A 390 33.75 -10.10 13.76
C ASP A 390 32.89 -11.34 13.54
N LEU A 391 31.72 -11.17 12.95
CA LEU A 391 30.75 -12.25 12.84
C LEU A 391 31.13 -13.28 11.75
N GLY A 392 32.14 -12.97 10.92
CA GLY A 392 32.69 -13.90 9.92
C GLY A 392 31.66 -14.36 8.88
N ASP A 393 31.87 -15.56 8.33
CA ASP A 393 31.01 -16.15 7.30
C ASP A 393 29.78 -16.88 7.88
N ASP A 394 29.82 -17.32 9.15
CA ASP A 394 28.66 -17.92 9.84
C ASP A 394 28.31 -17.16 11.14
N PRO A 395 27.56 -16.06 11.01
CA PRO A 395 27.25 -15.18 12.14
C PRO A 395 26.26 -15.79 13.14
N ASN A 396 25.61 -16.92 12.78
CA ASN A 396 24.56 -17.51 13.60
C ASN A 396 25.14 -18.22 14.81
N ASP A 397 26.26 -18.94 14.67
CA ASP A 397 26.84 -19.74 15.76
C ASP A 397 27.18 -18.88 16.98
N LEU A 398 27.84 -17.74 16.75
CA LEU A 398 28.19 -16.79 17.82
C LEU A 398 26.95 -16.23 18.53
N VAL A 399 25.91 -15.87 17.76
CA VAL A 399 24.65 -15.36 18.32
C VAL A 399 23.93 -16.46 19.12
N HIS A 400 23.98 -17.71 18.66
CA HIS A 400 23.41 -18.85 19.38
C HIS A 400 24.16 -19.11 20.69
N GLU A 401 25.49 -19.05 20.71
CA GLU A 401 26.28 -19.19 21.95
C GLU A 401 25.90 -18.12 22.98
N MET A 402 25.79 -16.86 22.54
CA MET A 402 25.36 -15.74 23.39
C MET A 402 23.92 -15.93 23.90
N GLU A 403 23.00 -16.39 23.06
CA GLU A 403 21.61 -16.66 23.43
C GLU A 403 21.51 -17.80 24.45
N ILE A 404 22.21 -18.92 24.21
CA ILE A 404 22.29 -20.07 25.12
C ILE A 404 22.85 -19.61 26.47
N ALA A 405 23.93 -18.84 26.47
CA ALA A 405 24.56 -18.32 27.68
C ALA A 405 23.57 -17.50 28.54
N LEU A 406 22.74 -16.64 27.92
CA LEU A 406 21.70 -15.91 28.64
C LEU A 406 20.60 -16.83 29.19
N ARG A 407 20.13 -17.80 28.38
CA ARG A 407 19.05 -18.71 28.79
C ARG A 407 19.48 -19.62 29.96
N VAL A 408 20.68 -20.22 29.93
CA VAL A 408 21.20 -21.06 31.03
C VAL A 408 21.43 -20.27 32.32
N ASN A 409 21.70 -18.97 32.20
CA ASN A 409 21.81 -18.03 33.33
C ASN A 409 20.46 -17.43 33.76
N LYS A 410 19.33 -18.01 33.31
CA LYS A 410 17.95 -17.60 33.67
C LYS A 410 17.62 -16.15 33.28
N LYS A 411 18.13 -15.68 32.14
CA LYS A 411 17.87 -14.36 31.55
C LYS A 411 17.09 -14.43 30.23
N PRO A 412 15.84 -14.95 30.25
CA PRO A 412 15.07 -15.18 29.03
C PRO A 412 14.63 -13.88 28.34
N PHE A 413 14.44 -12.79 29.08
CA PHE A 413 14.10 -11.49 28.51
C PHE A 413 15.26 -10.95 27.68
N GLU A 414 16.46 -10.93 28.27
CA GLU A 414 17.68 -10.50 27.60
C GLU A 414 17.99 -11.36 26.37
N ALA A 415 17.75 -12.67 26.44
CA ALA A 415 17.91 -13.58 25.30
C ALA A 415 16.97 -13.22 24.14
N ASP A 416 15.71 -12.90 24.43
CA ASP A 416 14.73 -12.52 23.40
C ASP A 416 15.06 -11.13 22.80
N VAL A 417 15.60 -10.20 23.60
CA VAL A 417 16.10 -8.89 23.13
C VAL A 417 17.30 -9.06 22.20
N LEU A 418 18.28 -9.87 22.62
CA LEU A 418 19.47 -10.20 21.82
C LEU A 418 19.07 -10.78 20.46
N ARG A 419 18.19 -11.79 20.45
CA ARG A 419 17.79 -12.48 19.23
C ARG A 419 17.12 -11.53 18.24
N LEU A 420 16.14 -10.75 18.70
CA LEU A 420 15.45 -9.77 17.86
C LEU A 420 16.41 -8.71 17.31
N GLY A 421 17.29 -8.17 18.16
CA GLY A 421 18.27 -7.17 17.76
C GLY A 421 19.20 -7.65 16.66
N PHE A 422 19.75 -8.86 16.76
CA PHE A 422 20.61 -9.43 15.71
C PHE A 422 19.86 -9.72 14.41
N VAL A 423 18.63 -10.25 14.47
CA VAL A 423 17.80 -10.45 13.25
C VAL A 423 17.57 -9.11 12.54
N MET A 424 17.34 -8.03 13.28
CA MET A 424 17.21 -6.68 12.70
C MET A 424 18.52 -6.17 12.09
N ILE A 425 19.68 -6.43 12.72
CA ILE A 425 21.00 -6.07 12.16
C ILE A 425 21.22 -6.81 10.84
N PHE A 426 21.03 -8.13 10.81
CA PHE A 426 21.21 -8.93 9.59
C PHE A 426 20.28 -8.47 8.47
N TRP A 427 19.03 -8.17 8.80
CA TRP A 427 18.08 -7.63 7.85
C TRP A 427 18.57 -6.31 7.24
N GLN A 428 19.02 -5.36 8.06
CA GLN A 428 19.51 -4.06 7.60
C GLN A 428 20.78 -4.19 6.76
N GLU A 429 21.74 -5.03 7.17
CA GLU A 429 22.97 -5.26 6.41
C GLU A 429 22.71 -5.91 5.06
N MET A 430 21.86 -6.95 5.02
CA MET A 430 21.48 -7.63 3.79
C MET A 430 20.80 -6.68 2.81
N ALA A 431 19.89 -5.82 3.31
CA ALA A 431 19.25 -4.81 2.50
C ALA A 431 20.25 -3.76 1.98
N ALA A 432 21.18 -3.30 2.82
CA ALA A 432 22.22 -2.34 2.42
C ALA A 432 23.17 -2.90 1.35
N LYS A 433 23.53 -4.19 1.45
CA LYS A 433 24.36 -4.90 0.47
C LYS A 433 23.60 -5.31 -0.80
N LYS A 434 22.28 -5.01 -0.89
CA LYS A 434 21.39 -5.48 -1.97
C LYS A 434 21.48 -6.98 -2.18
N GLY A 435 21.47 -7.72 -1.07
CA GLY A 435 21.53 -9.18 -1.05
C GLY A 435 20.27 -9.82 -1.65
N ASP A 436 20.16 -11.14 -1.48
CA ASP A 436 19.06 -11.92 -2.04
C ASP A 436 17.67 -11.45 -1.54
N SER A 437 16.70 -11.37 -2.45
CA SER A 437 15.36 -10.84 -2.17
C SER A 437 14.57 -11.70 -1.18
N GLU A 438 14.67 -13.02 -1.35
CA GLU A 438 13.91 -13.97 -0.56
C GLU A 438 14.47 -14.00 0.87
N GLU A 439 15.79 -13.94 0.98
CA GLU A 439 16.48 -13.85 2.26
C GLU A 439 16.15 -12.56 3.04
N ILE A 440 16.14 -11.40 2.38
CA ILE A 440 15.74 -10.13 3.02
C ILE A 440 14.30 -10.21 3.53
N GLN A 441 13.40 -10.81 2.75
CA GLN A 441 12.01 -11.02 3.16
C GLN A 441 11.92 -11.97 4.36
N ARG A 442 12.67 -13.07 4.34
CA ARG A 442 12.76 -14.04 5.44
C ARG A 442 13.18 -13.38 6.75
N LEU A 443 14.24 -12.56 6.72
CA LEU A 443 14.73 -11.83 7.89
C LEU A 443 13.72 -10.78 8.37
N TYR A 444 13.10 -10.04 7.46
CA TYR A 444 12.02 -9.10 7.78
C TYR A 444 10.86 -9.78 8.52
N PHE A 445 10.36 -10.90 7.99
CA PHE A 445 9.28 -11.66 8.61
C PHE A 445 9.71 -12.23 9.97
N SER A 446 10.93 -12.73 10.08
CA SER A 446 11.50 -13.22 11.34
C SER A 446 11.51 -12.12 12.40
N ALA A 447 11.98 -10.91 12.06
CA ALA A 447 12.02 -9.77 12.97
C ALA A 447 10.61 -9.42 13.50
N ARG A 448 9.60 -9.39 12.60
CA ARG A 448 8.19 -9.13 12.99
C ARG A 448 7.67 -10.17 13.97
N MET A 449 7.93 -11.45 13.69
CA MET A 449 7.48 -12.55 14.54
C MET A 449 8.06 -12.47 15.94
N TRP A 450 9.37 -12.23 16.04
CA TRP A 450 10.05 -12.05 17.32
C TRP A 450 9.55 -10.84 18.08
N ALA A 451 9.32 -9.70 17.41
CA ALA A 451 8.75 -8.52 18.04
C ALA A 451 7.33 -8.78 18.57
N GLN A 452 6.48 -9.43 17.78
CA GLN A 452 5.11 -9.76 18.18
C GLN A 452 5.07 -10.76 19.35
N ALA A 453 5.88 -11.82 19.30
CA ALA A 453 5.99 -12.79 20.39
C ALA A 453 6.50 -12.11 21.67
N GLY A 454 7.49 -11.23 21.55
CA GLY A 454 8.02 -10.43 22.65
C GLY A 454 6.98 -9.50 23.27
N MET A 455 6.12 -8.85 22.48
CA MET A 455 5.01 -8.02 22.99
C MET A 455 4.00 -8.83 23.81
N GLN A 456 3.76 -10.10 23.44
CA GLN A 456 2.85 -10.98 24.17
C GLN A 456 3.47 -11.51 25.46
N LYS A 457 4.75 -11.91 25.40
CA LYS A 457 5.49 -12.49 26.52
C LYS A 457 5.93 -11.44 27.56
N TRP A 458 6.25 -10.24 27.09
CA TRP A 458 6.82 -9.14 27.89
C TRP A 458 6.01 -7.83 27.72
N PRO A 459 4.71 -7.81 28.06
CA PRO A 459 3.79 -6.71 27.74
C PRO A 459 4.06 -5.39 28.48
N ASP A 460 4.86 -5.41 29.55
CA ASP A 460 5.23 -4.23 30.34
C ASP A 460 6.58 -3.63 29.91
N ASN A 461 7.20 -4.16 28.85
CA ASN A 461 8.53 -3.78 28.41
C ASN A 461 8.50 -3.04 27.07
N SER A 462 9.10 -1.85 27.00
CA SER A 462 9.00 -0.97 25.84
C SER A 462 9.73 -1.46 24.60
N TYR A 463 10.74 -2.33 24.76
CA TYR A 463 11.62 -2.77 23.67
C TYR A 463 10.86 -3.42 22.51
N PHE A 464 9.97 -4.37 22.79
CA PHE A 464 9.28 -5.12 21.75
C PHE A 464 8.21 -4.29 21.03
N TYR A 465 7.53 -3.39 21.74
CA TYR A 465 6.65 -2.41 21.11
C TYR A 465 7.43 -1.46 20.20
N TRP A 466 8.57 -0.96 20.66
CA TRP A 466 9.47 -0.15 19.85
C TRP A 466 9.96 -0.94 18.62
N ALA A 467 10.40 -2.18 18.78
CA ALA A 467 10.92 -2.99 17.69
C ALA A 467 9.84 -3.31 16.65
N MET A 468 8.63 -3.67 17.11
CA MET A 468 7.48 -3.86 16.22
C MET A 468 7.16 -2.57 15.46
N ALA A 469 7.06 -1.46 16.19
CA ALA A 469 6.90 -0.15 15.60
C ALA A 469 8.08 0.20 14.70
N HIS A 470 9.32 -0.26 14.97
CA HIS A 470 10.55 -0.02 14.21
C HIS A 470 10.51 -0.69 12.84
N ILE A 471 10.18 -1.98 12.86
CA ILE A 471 10.13 -2.88 11.69
C ILE A 471 8.91 -2.58 10.81
N HIS A 472 7.79 -2.18 11.41
CA HIS A 472 6.52 -1.97 10.72
C HIS A 472 6.01 -0.54 10.88
N GLY A 473 5.72 0.12 9.75
CA GLY A 473 4.97 1.37 9.73
C GLY A 473 3.47 1.12 9.63
N GLY A 474 2.66 2.12 9.92
CA GLY A 474 1.21 1.99 9.81
C GLY A 474 0.44 2.76 10.87
N ILE A 475 -0.87 2.53 10.90
CA ILE A 475 -1.75 3.14 11.89
C ILE A 475 -1.49 2.51 13.27
N GLU A 476 -1.28 1.20 13.31
CA GLU A 476 -1.00 0.44 14.52
C GLU A 476 0.32 0.88 15.19
N CYS A 477 1.25 1.45 14.43
CA CYS A 477 2.51 1.96 14.96
C CYS A 477 2.28 3.03 16.03
N SER A 478 1.29 3.91 15.87
CA SER A 478 0.98 4.96 16.85
C SER A 478 0.48 4.38 18.18
N GLU A 479 -0.31 3.30 18.13
CA GLU A 479 -0.78 2.60 19.33
C GLU A 479 0.39 1.90 20.06
N TRP A 480 1.30 1.28 19.29
CA TRP A 480 2.47 0.62 19.87
C TRP A 480 3.45 1.62 20.48
N THR A 481 3.72 2.76 19.83
CA THR A 481 4.62 3.78 20.36
C THR A 481 4.03 4.43 21.62
N GLU A 482 2.72 4.71 21.66
CA GLU A 482 2.04 5.21 22.84
C GLU A 482 2.16 4.22 24.01
N ARG A 483 1.84 2.94 23.78
CA ARG A 483 1.97 1.89 24.79
C ARG A 483 3.41 1.71 25.27
N ALA A 484 4.38 1.77 24.37
CA ALA A 484 5.81 1.69 24.70
C ALA A 484 6.26 2.82 25.65
N LEU A 485 5.71 4.04 25.48
CA LEU A 485 6.02 5.19 26.31
C LEU A 485 5.41 5.11 27.72
N GLN A 486 4.33 4.33 27.87
CA GLN A 486 3.64 4.09 29.15
C GLN A 486 4.24 2.93 29.96
N CYS A 487 5.10 2.10 29.34
CA CYS A 487 5.78 0.99 30.01
C CYS A 487 6.70 1.50 31.14
N SER A 488 6.67 0.83 32.29
CA SER A 488 7.48 1.20 33.47
C SER A 488 8.98 1.10 33.23
N GLY A 489 9.41 0.20 32.34
CA GLY A 489 10.81 0.00 31.92
C GLY A 489 11.30 0.92 30.79
N CYS A 490 10.54 1.95 30.40
CA CYS A 490 10.91 2.83 29.28
C CYS A 490 12.06 3.78 29.64
N THR A 491 13.29 3.36 29.36
CA THR A 491 14.52 4.14 29.59
C THR A 491 14.53 5.45 28.78
N PRO A 492 15.37 6.45 29.14
CA PRO A 492 15.55 7.65 28.31
C PRO A 492 15.97 7.34 26.87
N HIS A 493 16.82 6.33 26.68
CA HIS A 493 17.24 5.86 25.37
C HIS A 493 16.07 5.28 24.57
N MET A 494 15.28 4.38 25.17
CA MET A 494 14.09 3.83 24.52
C MET A 494 13.08 4.91 24.18
N ARG A 495 12.83 5.85 25.09
CA ARG A 495 11.93 6.99 24.87
C ARG A 495 12.35 7.82 23.65
N LYS A 496 13.65 8.06 23.50
CA LYS A 496 14.22 8.72 22.32
C LYS A 496 13.96 7.91 21.04
N ARG A 497 14.30 6.61 21.02
CA ARG A 497 14.08 5.74 19.84
C ARG A 497 12.60 5.67 19.45
N ILE A 498 11.70 5.60 20.43
CA ILE A 498 10.25 5.55 20.22
C ILE A 498 9.75 6.86 19.60
N ARG A 499 10.17 8.03 20.13
CA ARG A 499 9.79 9.33 19.56
C ARG A 499 10.31 9.51 18.14
N PHE A 500 11.54 9.08 17.88
CA PHE A 500 12.12 9.08 16.53
C PHE A 500 11.28 8.25 15.57
N VAL A 501 10.99 6.98 15.93
CA VAL A 501 10.15 6.08 15.13
C VAL A 501 8.74 6.67 14.91
N ASN A 502 8.14 7.27 15.93
CA ASN A 502 6.82 7.89 15.83
C ASN A 502 6.82 9.06 14.85
N ALA A 503 7.83 9.94 14.90
CA ALA A 503 7.97 11.06 13.98
C ALA A 503 8.12 10.61 12.52
N LEU A 504 8.88 9.54 12.28
CA LEU A 504 9.01 8.94 10.95
C LEU A 504 7.69 8.32 10.47
N ASN A 505 6.97 7.64 11.35
CA ASN A 505 5.69 7.03 11.03
C ASN A 505 4.64 8.08 10.66
N ASP A 506 4.51 9.13 11.47
CA ASP A 506 3.56 10.23 11.25
C ASP A 506 3.83 10.90 9.89
N PHE A 507 5.10 11.23 9.61
CA PHE A 507 5.50 11.80 8.32
C PHE A 507 5.12 10.87 7.17
N SER A 508 5.52 9.60 7.27
CA SER A 508 5.35 8.65 6.19
C SER A 508 3.88 8.38 5.90
N MET A 509 3.11 8.04 6.93
CA MET A 509 1.68 7.79 6.82
C MET A 509 0.96 8.98 6.21
N SER A 510 1.31 10.20 6.62
CA SER A 510 0.69 11.42 6.13
C SER A 510 1.03 11.69 4.67
N VAL A 511 2.31 11.77 4.32
CA VAL A 511 2.76 12.09 2.96
C VAL A 511 2.31 11.04 1.98
N THR A 512 2.48 9.76 2.31
CA THR A 512 2.15 8.70 1.39
C THR A 512 0.64 8.55 1.25
N SER A 513 -0.16 8.75 2.31
CA SER A 513 -1.63 8.72 2.17
C SER A 513 -2.11 9.89 1.32
N LEU A 514 -1.61 11.11 1.54
CA LEU A 514 -1.99 12.28 0.75
C LEU A 514 -1.56 12.20 -0.73
N ALA A 515 -0.50 11.43 -1.03
CA ALA A 515 -0.08 11.18 -2.40
C ALA A 515 -1.03 10.23 -3.14
N TYR A 516 -1.51 9.19 -2.47
CA TYR A 516 -2.22 8.06 -3.10
C TYR A 516 -3.73 8.04 -2.86
N GLU A 517 -4.23 8.70 -1.82
CA GLU A 517 -5.66 8.78 -1.50
C GLU A 517 -6.37 9.84 -2.34
N VAL A 518 -7.67 9.65 -2.52
CA VAL A 518 -8.54 10.63 -3.18
C VAL A 518 -8.79 11.79 -2.24
N ASN A 519 -8.76 13.03 -2.75
CA ASN A 519 -8.79 14.29 -1.98
C ASN A 519 -9.99 14.50 -1.03
N GLU A 520 -10.92 13.55 -0.91
CA GLU A 520 -12.14 13.66 -0.11
C GLU A 520 -12.39 12.45 0.80
N SER A 521 -11.50 11.45 0.80
CA SER A 521 -11.67 10.27 1.66
C SER A 521 -11.43 10.63 3.13
N LEU A 522 -12.02 9.84 4.05
CA LEU A 522 -11.71 9.96 5.47
C LEU A 522 -10.21 9.80 5.73
N SER A 523 -9.61 8.78 5.10
CA SER A 523 -8.18 8.50 5.18
C SER A 523 -7.34 9.70 4.75
N TRP A 524 -7.74 10.40 3.67
CA TRP A 524 -7.07 11.61 3.22
C TRP A 524 -7.14 12.72 4.26
N ARG A 525 -8.32 12.96 4.87
CA ARG A 525 -8.50 14.01 5.88
C ARG A 525 -7.70 13.72 7.14
N MET A 526 -7.74 12.48 7.63
CA MET A 526 -6.91 12.04 8.76
C MET A 526 -5.42 12.26 8.45
N ALA A 527 -4.98 11.90 7.24
CA ALA A 527 -3.60 12.13 6.80
C ALA A 527 -3.25 13.63 6.72
N ALA A 528 -4.18 14.50 6.32
CA ALA A 528 -3.98 15.95 6.30
C ALA A 528 -3.80 16.54 7.70
N GLU A 529 -4.63 16.12 8.66
CA GLU A 529 -4.50 16.51 10.07
C GLU A 529 -3.19 15.99 10.68
N CYS A 530 -2.86 14.72 10.43
CA CYS A 530 -1.59 14.13 10.87
C CYS A 530 -0.39 14.87 10.26
N LEU A 531 -0.44 15.26 8.98
CA LEU A 531 0.64 16.01 8.33
C LEU A 531 0.90 17.34 9.04
N LYS A 532 -0.16 18.07 9.42
CA LYS A 532 -0.03 19.34 10.15
C LYS A 532 0.55 19.15 11.55
N ALA A 533 0.20 18.05 12.22
CA ALA A 533 0.73 17.72 13.53
C ALA A 533 2.18 17.20 13.48
N THR A 534 2.60 16.62 12.34
CA THR A 534 3.91 15.99 12.14
C THR A 534 5.07 16.92 12.48
N SER A 535 4.99 18.22 12.14
CA SER A 535 6.04 19.19 12.50
C SER A 535 6.23 19.31 14.01
N SER A 536 5.17 19.17 14.82
CA SER A 536 5.27 19.14 16.28
C SER A 536 5.92 17.84 16.75
N THR A 537 5.46 16.70 16.24
CA THR A 537 6.03 15.37 16.58
C THR A 537 7.54 15.33 16.29
N ILE A 538 7.97 15.84 15.13
CA ILE A 538 9.40 15.91 14.76
C ILE A 538 10.17 16.81 15.73
N LYS A 539 9.63 17.97 16.10
CA LYS A 539 10.28 18.89 17.06
C LYS A 539 10.43 18.25 18.45
N GLU A 540 9.45 17.49 18.91
CA GLU A 540 9.52 16.74 20.17
C GLU A 540 10.57 15.62 20.16
N ALA A 541 10.90 15.10 18.99
CA ALA A 541 11.93 14.09 18.78
C ALA A 541 13.35 14.69 18.58
N LEU A 542 13.47 15.97 18.20
CA LEU A 542 14.74 16.63 17.92
C LEU A 542 15.60 16.84 19.17
N GLU A 543 15.04 17.38 20.26
CA GLU A 543 15.81 17.68 21.48
C GLU A 543 16.48 16.44 22.09
N PRO A 544 15.77 15.30 22.30
CA PRO A 544 16.42 14.06 22.74
C PRO A 544 17.47 13.53 21.75
N SER A 545 17.39 13.95 20.47
CA SER A 545 18.25 13.48 19.39
C SER A 545 19.53 14.29 19.22
N ARG A 546 19.75 15.35 19.97
CA ARG A 546 20.89 16.26 19.75
C ARG A 546 22.25 15.57 19.64
N GLY A 547 23.06 16.00 18.68
CA GLY A 547 24.37 15.46 18.32
C GLY A 547 24.34 14.25 17.38
N SER A 548 23.18 13.65 17.14
CA SER A 548 23.06 12.37 16.44
C SER A 548 22.84 12.47 14.91
N PRO A 549 23.15 11.41 14.14
CA PRO A 549 22.53 11.11 12.84
C PRO A 549 21.01 11.25 12.84
N GLU A 550 20.30 10.82 13.87
CA GLU A 550 18.84 10.94 13.97
C GLU A 550 18.38 12.41 14.04
N GLU A 551 19.10 13.29 14.74
CA GLU A 551 18.82 14.74 14.72
C GLU A 551 18.99 15.29 13.30
N LYS A 552 20.09 14.93 12.62
CA LYS A 552 20.35 15.37 11.24
C LYS A 552 19.23 14.89 10.33
N LEU A 553 18.81 13.65 10.46
CA LEU A 553 17.75 13.06 9.67
C LEU A 553 16.39 13.72 9.97
N LEU A 554 16.02 13.87 11.25
CA LEU A 554 14.82 14.60 11.69
C LEU A 554 14.82 16.05 11.19
N THR A 555 15.98 16.70 11.09
CA THR A 555 16.11 18.04 10.51
C THR A 555 15.73 18.06 9.03
N VAL A 556 16.12 17.03 8.27
CA VAL A 556 15.71 16.88 6.87
C VAL A 556 14.22 16.57 6.77
N PHE A 557 13.69 15.67 7.60
CA PHE A 557 12.24 15.41 7.68
C PHE A 557 11.44 16.66 8.03
N LEU A 558 11.92 17.50 8.96
CA LEU A 558 11.26 18.75 9.31
C LEU A 558 11.19 19.70 8.10
N TYR A 559 12.28 19.84 7.35
CA TYR A 559 12.30 20.65 6.14
C TYR A 559 11.27 20.16 5.12
N VAL A 560 11.24 18.86 4.84
CA VAL A 560 10.28 18.29 3.88
C VAL A 560 8.85 18.40 4.40
N THR A 561 8.61 18.20 5.70
CA THR A 561 7.28 18.35 6.31
C THR A 561 6.76 19.78 6.13
N GLU A 562 7.58 20.79 6.42
CA GLU A 562 7.22 22.19 6.22
C GLU A 562 7.00 22.52 4.73
N LEU A 563 7.76 21.88 3.84
CA LEU A 563 7.56 22.00 2.38
C LEU A 563 6.21 21.38 1.95
N MET A 564 5.83 20.24 2.52
CA MET A 564 4.55 19.59 2.26
C MET A 564 3.37 20.36 2.87
N VAL A 565 3.52 20.96 4.05
CA VAL A 565 2.46 21.72 4.73
C VAL A 565 2.29 23.11 4.10
N GLY A 566 3.35 23.92 4.11
CA GLY A 566 3.29 25.34 3.75
C GLY A 566 3.53 25.64 2.28
N GLY A 567 4.06 24.68 1.50
CA GLY A 567 4.48 24.92 0.12
C GLY A 567 5.65 25.91 0.02
N SER A 568 6.06 26.23 -1.21
CA SER A 568 7.25 27.05 -1.51
C SER A 568 7.22 28.49 -0.99
N THR A 569 6.06 28.97 -0.53
CA THR A 569 5.86 30.34 -0.04
C THR A 569 6.08 30.50 1.48
N SER A 570 6.32 29.40 2.21
CA SER A 570 6.53 29.45 3.66
C SER A 570 7.86 30.13 4.02
N SER A 571 7.80 31.16 4.87
CA SER A 571 8.98 31.89 5.36
C SER A 571 9.93 31.03 6.20
N LEU A 572 9.43 29.91 6.74
CA LEU A 572 10.22 28.96 7.53
C LEU A 572 11.15 28.11 6.67
N LEU A 573 10.91 28.00 5.35
CA LEU A 573 11.66 27.09 4.49
C LEU A 573 13.11 27.49 4.28
N VAL A 574 13.39 28.78 4.05
CA VAL A 574 14.76 29.25 3.77
C VAL A 574 15.76 28.88 4.89
N PRO A 575 15.47 29.15 6.18
CA PRO A 575 16.38 28.74 7.25
C PRO A 575 16.41 27.21 7.45
N LEU A 576 15.30 26.50 7.24
CA LEU A 576 15.26 25.04 7.37
C LEU A 576 16.02 24.33 6.24
N GLU A 577 15.96 24.84 5.02
CA GLU A 577 16.68 24.31 3.87
C GLU A 577 18.18 24.33 4.10
N LYS A 578 18.72 25.47 4.59
CA LYS A 578 20.15 25.59 4.94
C LYS A 578 20.56 24.57 5.99
N LYS A 579 19.72 24.34 7.00
CA LYS A 579 19.95 23.32 8.04
C LYS A 579 19.90 21.91 7.45
N ALA A 580 18.91 21.62 6.60
CA ALA A 580 18.75 20.34 5.94
C ALA A 580 19.94 20.01 5.03
N ILE A 581 20.42 20.96 4.22
CA ILE A 581 21.62 20.77 3.39
C ILE A 581 22.84 20.43 4.25
N LYS A 582 23.08 21.17 5.34
CA LYS A 582 24.17 20.87 6.27
C LYS A 582 24.03 19.48 6.91
N ALA A 583 22.80 19.13 7.32
CA ALA A 583 22.49 17.84 7.92
C ALA A 583 22.75 16.68 6.94
N MET A 584 22.29 16.80 5.68
CA MET A 584 22.54 15.82 4.64
C MET A 584 24.04 15.66 4.34
N SER A 585 24.79 16.76 4.25
CA SER A 585 26.25 16.68 4.06
C SER A 585 26.94 15.96 5.22
N ALA A 586 26.49 16.19 6.46
CA ALA A 586 27.02 15.50 7.63
C ALA A 586 26.65 14.01 7.66
N LEU A 587 25.46 13.63 7.19
CA LEU A 587 25.05 12.22 7.03
C LEU A 587 25.85 11.53 5.92
N ALA A 588 26.08 12.21 4.80
CA ALA A 588 26.90 11.70 3.70
C ALA A 588 28.37 11.48 4.11
N ALA A 589 28.94 12.39 4.90
CA ALA A 589 30.32 12.28 5.39
C ALA A 589 30.56 11.02 6.24
N ILE A 590 29.55 10.58 6.99
CA ILE A 590 29.60 9.34 7.80
C ILE A 590 29.04 8.11 7.06
N LYS A 591 28.69 8.24 5.77
CA LYS A 591 28.05 7.19 4.96
C LYS A 591 26.83 6.57 5.66
N TYR A 592 25.97 7.40 6.26
CA TYR A 592 24.80 6.93 6.99
C TYR A 592 23.90 6.07 6.07
N PRO A 593 23.61 4.80 6.42
CA PRO A 593 22.91 3.88 5.53
C PRO A 593 21.39 4.05 5.55
N GLY A 594 20.83 4.68 6.60
CA GLY A 594 19.38 4.78 6.81
C GLY A 594 18.69 5.78 5.87
N HIS A 595 17.51 5.42 5.36
CA HIS A 595 16.62 6.26 4.56
C HIS A 595 17.28 6.89 3.32
N ALA A 596 18.15 6.14 2.64
CA ALA A 596 18.89 6.63 1.48
C ALA A 596 17.97 7.12 0.34
N GLU A 597 16.83 6.47 0.11
CA GLU A 597 15.83 6.87 -0.89
C GLU A 597 15.24 8.25 -0.59
N PHE A 598 14.90 8.50 0.67
CA PHE A 598 14.40 9.80 1.14
C PHE A 598 15.46 10.89 0.95
N LEU A 599 16.69 10.66 1.40
CA LEU A 599 17.78 11.63 1.27
C LEU A 599 18.10 11.94 -0.20
N LYS A 600 18.07 10.94 -1.08
CA LYS A 600 18.25 11.14 -2.54
C LYS A 600 17.09 11.90 -3.17
N ALA A 601 15.84 11.64 -2.76
CA ALA A 601 14.69 12.40 -3.24
C ALA A 601 14.77 13.89 -2.85
N VAL A 602 15.23 14.18 -1.63
CA VAL A 602 15.48 15.57 -1.19
C VAL A 602 16.62 16.19 -2.00
N ALA A 603 17.71 15.47 -2.25
CA ALA A 603 18.80 15.95 -3.09
C ALA A 603 18.34 16.25 -4.53
N ASP A 604 17.55 15.37 -5.13
CA ASP A 604 16.98 15.56 -6.48
C ASP A 604 16.06 16.78 -6.53
N PHE A 605 15.19 16.96 -5.54
CA PHE A 605 14.35 18.15 -5.45
C PHE A 605 15.21 19.41 -5.40
N LEU A 606 16.20 19.46 -4.49
CA LEU A 606 17.06 20.62 -4.33
C LEU A 606 17.86 20.94 -5.60
N LEU A 607 18.34 19.92 -6.33
CA LEU A 607 19.09 20.07 -7.58
C LEU A 607 18.22 20.58 -8.74
N ASN A 608 16.94 20.20 -8.76
CA ASN A 608 16.05 20.45 -9.90
C ASN A 608 15.10 21.64 -9.68
N ARG A 609 14.94 22.15 -8.46
CA ARG A 609 13.92 23.18 -8.11
C ARG A 609 14.00 24.47 -8.92
N GLU A 610 15.20 24.86 -9.37
CA GLU A 610 15.38 26.08 -10.17
C GLU A 610 15.08 25.85 -11.66
N LYS A 611 15.29 24.62 -12.15
CA LYS A 611 15.08 24.25 -13.56
C LYS A 611 13.64 23.84 -13.85
N ALA A 612 12.96 23.26 -12.86
CA ALA A 612 11.60 22.75 -13.01
C ALA A 612 10.60 23.85 -13.42
N PRO A 613 10.61 25.09 -12.85
CA PRO A 613 9.72 26.15 -13.26
C PRO A 613 9.88 26.57 -14.72
N THR A 614 11.10 26.56 -15.26
CA THR A 614 11.34 26.87 -16.67
C THR A 614 10.78 25.79 -17.59
N ARG A 615 10.99 24.51 -17.26
CA ARG A 615 10.52 23.39 -18.09
C ARG A 615 9.00 23.20 -18.04
N TRP A 616 8.41 23.44 -16.87
CA TRP A 616 7.00 23.15 -16.55
C TRP A 616 6.19 24.43 -16.26
N SER A 617 6.54 25.55 -16.92
CA SER A 617 5.91 26.86 -16.69
C SER A 617 4.42 26.85 -16.98
N THR A 618 3.99 26.33 -18.13
CA THR A 618 2.58 26.18 -18.50
C THR A 618 1.81 25.35 -17.48
N PHE A 619 2.41 24.23 -17.05
CA PHE A 619 1.83 23.36 -16.05
C PHE A 619 1.61 24.11 -14.72
N LEU A 620 2.65 24.76 -14.19
CA LEU A 620 2.57 25.50 -12.92
C LEU A 620 1.56 26.65 -12.99
N ALA A 621 1.46 27.33 -14.14
CA ALA A 621 0.50 28.41 -14.35
C ALA A 621 -0.96 27.94 -14.37
N GLU A 622 -1.22 26.71 -14.83
CA GLU A 622 -2.58 26.19 -15.00
C GLU A 622 -3.10 25.36 -13.83
N VAL A 623 -2.22 24.88 -12.93
CA VAL A 623 -2.63 24.16 -11.71
C VAL A 623 -3.67 24.93 -10.88
N PRO A 624 -3.51 26.26 -10.62
CA PRO A 624 -4.51 27.04 -9.89
C PRO A 624 -5.89 27.12 -10.55
N ASN A 625 -5.97 26.87 -11.86
CA ASN A 625 -7.20 26.91 -12.66
C ASN A 625 -7.88 25.52 -12.78
N SER A 626 -7.36 24.50 -12.10
CA SER A 626 -7.92 23.15 -12.16
C SER A 626 -9.23 23.02 -11.38
N LYS A 627 -10.11 22.11 -11.84
CA LYS A 627 -11.53 22.00 -11.46
C LYS A 627 -11.80 21.84 -9.95
N ASN A 628 -10.81 21.41 -9.18
CA ASN A 628 -10.92 21.19 -7.72
C ASN A 628 -9.87 21.95 -6.89
N PHE A 629 -9.04 22.79 -7.51
CA PHE A 629 -7.90 23.44 -6.84
C PHE A 629 -8.31 24.23 -5.59
N ALA A 630 -9.29 25.12 -5.73
CA ALA A 630 -9.74 25.98 -4.63
C ALA A 630 -10.34 25.16 -3.47
N ALA A 631 -11.09 24.10 -3.80
CA ALA A 631 -11.67 23.19 -2.80
C ALA A 631 -10.56 22.42 -2.07
N ASP A 632 -9.57 21.89 -2.79
CA ASP A 632 -8.44 21.15 -2.20
C ASP A 632 -7.61 22.02 -1.25
N VAL A 633 -7.31 23.27 -1.66
CA VAL A 633 -6.54 24.22 -0.83
C VAL A 633 -7.33 24.64 0.40
N LEU A 634 -8.62 24.97 0.24
CA LEU A 634 -9.49 25.35 1.36
C LEU A 634 -9.62 24.21 2.36
N ARG A 635 -9.88 22.99 1.87
CA ARG A 635 -10.03 21.78 2.69
C ARG A 635 -8.79 21.45 3.49
N PHE A 636 -7.61 21.57 2.88
CA PHE A 636 -6.36 21.37 3.60
C PHE A 636 -6.18 22.45 4.67
N ASN A 637 -6.45 23.72 4.38
CA ASN A 637 -6.15 24.81 5.32
C ASN A 637 -7.16 24.92 6.48
N ASN A 638 -8.45 24.76 6.20
CA ASN A 638 -9.53 24.90 7.18
C ASN A 638 -10.50 23.70 7.12
N PRO A 639 -10.21 22.61 7.83
CA PRO A 639 -11.06 21.42 7.87
C PRO A 639 -12.48 21.70 8.39
N ASP A 640 -12.62 22.70 9.28
CA ASP A 640 -13.88 23.06 9.94
C ASP A 640 -14.75 24.05 9.14
N ALA A 641 -14.17 24.75 8.15
CA ALA A 641 -14.94 25.62 7.24
C ALA A 641 -15.99 24.86 6.41
N GLU A 642 -15.84 23.54 6.28
CA GLU A 642 -16.84 22.63 5.71
C GLU A 642 -17.74 22.02 6.82
N GLY A 643 -18.34 22.85 7.68
CA GLY A 643 -19.30 22.46 8.73
C GLY A 643 -20.60 21.75 8.29
N LEU A 644 -20.61 20.96 7.20
CA LEU A 644 -21.78 20.29 6.59
C LEU A 644 -21.54 18.83 6.13
N PHE A 645 -20.36 18.24 6.36
CA PHE A 645 -19.99 16.94 5.77
C PHE A 645 -19.81 15.78 6.76
N TRP A 646 -20.06 16.02 8.04
CA TRP A 646 -19.95 15.01 9.10
C TRP A 646 -21.18 14.12 9.25
N ASP A 647 -22.26 14.38 8.51
CA ASP A 647 -23.52 13.66 8.68
C ASP A 647 -23.80 12.66 7.54
N GLU A 648 -23.98 11.39 7.94
CA GLU A 648 -24.54 10.23 7.22
C GLU A 648 -23.99 9.81 5.82
N ARG A 649 -23.32 10.68 5.06
CA ARG A 649 -22.86 10.37 3.69
C ARG A 649 -21.76 9.30 3.63
N ARG A 650 -20.95 9.14 4.67
CA ARG A 650 -19.85 8.16 4.73
C ARG A 650 -20.33 6.71 4.71
N VAL A 651 -21.46 6.48 5.37
CA VAL A 651 -22.17 5.19 5.36
C VAL A 651 -22.94 5.00 4.06
N GLN A 652 -23.38 6.08 3.41
CA GLN A 652 -24.07 6.02 2.13
C GLN A 652 -23.13 5.81 0.94
N VAL A 653 -21.96 6.47 0.84
CA VAL A 653 -21.05 6.39 -0.33
C VAL A 653 -20.34 5.03 -0.43
N GLY A 654 -19.92 4.43 0.69
CA GLY A 654 -19.42 3.06 0.71
C GLY A 654 -20.51 2.00 0.43
N ARG A 655 -21.77 2.29 0.77
CA ARG A 655 -22.93 1.47 0.33
C ARG A 655 -23.30 1.73 -1.13
N TRP A 656 -23.06 2.95 -1.64
CA TRP A 656 -23.32 3.37 -3.02
C TRP A 656 -22.32 2.74 -3.99
N TYR A 657 -21.04 2.62 -3.59
CA TYR A 657 -19.95 1.98 -4.32
C TYR A 657 -20.29 0.56 -4.79
N GLU A 658 -21.04 -0.20 -3.99
CA GLU A 658 -21.44 -1.57 -4.32
C GLU A 658 -22.93 -1.72 -4.63
N GLN A 659 -23.74 -0.66 -4.57
CA GLN A 659 -25.14 -0.72 -5.02
C GLN A 659 -25.22 -0.73 -6.55
N LYS A 660 -24.82 -1.86 -7.12
CA LYS A 660 -25.13 -2.20 -8.51
C LYS A 660 -26.65 -2.26 -8.65
N MET A 661 -27.17 -1.79 -9.77
CA MET A 661 -28.61 -1.70 -10.02
C MET A 661 -29.01 -2.61 -11.18
N VAL A 662 -30.14 -3.30 -11.00
CA VAL A 662 -30.81 -4.07 -12.06
C VAL A 662 -32.21 -3.50 -12.21
N ASN A 663 -32.50 -2.89 -13.36
CA ASN A 663 -33.74 -2.12 -13.60
C ASN A 663 -34.01 -1.08 -12.51
N ASP A 664 -33.02 -0.25 -12.20
CA ASP A 664 -33.08 0.83 -11.21
C ASP A 664 -33.36 0.39 -9.76
N GLU A 665 -33.36 -0.92 -9.48
CA GLU A 665 -33.42 -1.47 -8.12
C GLU A 665 -32.01 -1.80 -7.58
N PRO A 666 -31.66 -1.34 -6.36
CA PRO A 666 -30.36 -1.63 -5.75
C PRO A 666 -30.25 -3.09 -5.31
N LEU A 667 -29.11 -3.70 -5.63
CA LEU A 667 -28.75 -5.05 -5.18
C LEU A 667 -28.45 -5.08 -3.67
N PRO A 668 -28.83 -6.15 -2.94
CA PRO A 668 -28.47 -6.29 -1.54
C PRO A 668 -26.97 -6.55 -1.38
N LEU A 669 -26.40 -6.08 -0.28
CA LEU A 669 -24.96 -6.13 0.01
C LEU A 669 -24.60 -7.24 1.00
N CYS A 670 -23.43 -7.83 0.83
CA CYS A 670 -22.84 -8.76 1.78
C CYS A 670 -22.38 -8.00 3.03
N THR A 671 -22.84 -8.43 4.20
CA THR A 671 -22.45 -7.86 5.50
C THR A 671 -20.98 -8.09 5.83
N GLY A 672 -20.37 -9.16 5.28
CA GLY A 672 -18.96 -9.48 5.54
C GLY A 672 -17.96 -8.84 4.58
N CYS A 673 -18.31 -8.69 3.29
CA CYS A 673 -17.36 -8.21 2.27
C CYS A 673 -17.87 -7.03 1.43
N GLY A 674 -19.06 -6.48 1.73
CA GLY A 674 -19.64 -5.34 1.02
C GLY A 674 -20.39 -5.65 -0.27
N THR A 675 -20.13 -6.82 -0.85
CA THR A 675 -20.44 -7.12 -2.26
C THR A 675 -21.91 -7.27 -2.58
N SER A 676 -22.34 -6.69 -3.71
CA SER A 676 -23.70 -6.81 -4.22
C SER A 676 -23.97 -8.12 -4.95
N SER A 677 -25.07 -8.77 -4.57
CA SER A 677 -25.66 -9.89 -5.32
C SER A 677 -27.09 -10.17 -4.86
N LEU A 678 -27.95 -10.70 -5.74
CA LEU A 678 -29.25 -11.24 -5.35
C LEU A 678 -29.18 -12.62 -4.72
N GLY A 679 -28.02 -13.29 -4.82
CA GLY A 679 -27.80 -14.66 -4.33
C GLY A 679 -27.25 -14.76 -2.91
N LEU A 680 -27.21 -13.65 -2.16
CA LEU A 680 -26.67 -13.65 -0.80
C LEU A 680 -27.49 -14.54 0.15
N ARG A 681 -26.78 -15.31 0.98
CA ARG A 681 -27.36 -16.17 2.00
C ARG A 681 -27.70 -15.36 3.23
N LYS A 682 -28.93 -15.47 3.72
CA LYS A 682 -29.33 -14.84 4.99
C LYS A 682 -28.74 -15.60 6.17
N CYS A 683 -28.39 -14.87 7.23
CA CYS A 683 -28.10 -15.47 8.53
C CYS A 683 -29.35 -16.22 9.03
N SER A 684 -29.20 -17.51 9.36
CA SER A 684 -30.31 -18.37 9.79
C SER A 684 -30.95 -17.95 11.12
N LYS A 685 -30.26 -17.15 11.94
CA LYS A 685 -30.77 -16.69 13.24
C LYS A 685 -31.52 -15.38 13.14
N CYS A 686 -30.90 -14.34 12.59
CA CYS A 686 -31.48 -12.99 12.58
C CYS A 686 -32.16 -12.62 11.27
N GLU A 687 -31.86 -13.33 10.17
CA GLU A 687 -32.29 -13.05 8.79
C GLU A 687 -31.95 -11.64 8.23
N LYS A 688 -31.39 -10.76 9.06
CA LYS A 688 -30.99 -9.39 8.72
C LYS A 688 -29.64 -9.34 8.00
N ALA A 689 -28.63 -10.03 8.53
CA ALA A 689 -27.31 -10.11 7.90
C ALA A 689 -27.32 -11.05 6.69
N ARG A 690 -26.56 -10.71 5.65
CA ARG A 690 -26.49 -11.43 4.37
C ARG A 690 -25.04 -11.67 3.98
N TYR A 691 -24.71 -12.86 3.48
CA TYR A 691 -23.33 -13.25 3.18
C TYR A 691 -23.21 -13.91 1.80
N CYS A 692 -22.10 -13.66 1.10
CA CYS A 692 -21.78 -14.37 -0.15
C CYS A 692 -21.68 -15.88 0.09
N ASP A 693 -20.97 -16.25 1.17
CA ASP A 693 -20.68 -17.63 1.55
C ASP A 693 -20.37 -17.76 3.05
N LYS A 694 -19.99 -18.97 3.47
CA LYS A 694 -19.59 -19.29 4.85
C LYS A 694 -18.29 -18.57 5.27
N SER A 695 -17.40 -18.26 4.34
CA SER A 695 -16.14 -17.56 4.61
C SER A 695 -16.43 -16.13 5.08
N CYS A 696 -17.27 -15.41 4.34
CA CYS A 696 -17.69 -14.04 4.71
C CYS A 696 -18.42 -14.01 6.07
N GLN A 697 -19.29 -14.99 6.33
CA GLN A 697 -19.97 -15.11 7.62
C GLN A 697 -18.99 -15.33 8.77
N THR A 698 -18.02 -16.23 8.60
CA THR A 698 -17.04 -16.57 9.65
C THR A 698 -16.15 -15.38 9.98
N SER A 699 -15.73 -14.63 8.96
CA SER A 699 -14.93 -13.41 9.11
C SER A 699 -15.66 -12.34 9.93
N ASP A 700 -16.94 -12.12 9.63
CA ASP A 700 -17.78 -11.11 10.29
C ASP A 700 -18.31 -11.56 11.67
N TRP A 701 -18.24 -12.86 11.98
CA TRP A 701 -18.92 -13.45 13.13
C TRP A 701 -18.52 -12.82 14.47
N LYS A 702 -17.25 -12.46 14.66
CA LYS A 702 -16.77 -11.83 15.91
C LYS A 702 -17.54 -10.53 16.23
N ARG A 703 -17.86 -9.76 15.18
CA ARG A 703 -18.65 -8.52 15.27
C ARG A 703 -20.14 -8.85 15.29
N HIS A 704 -20.64 -9.56 14.27
CA HIS A 704 -22.07 -9.84 14.09
C HIS A 704 -22.70 -10.58 15.27
N LYS A 705 -21.96 -11.47 15.95
CA LYS A 705 -22.48 -12.24 17.09
C LYS A 705 -23.05 -11.34 18.20
N LYS A 706 -22.49 -10.14 18.39
CA LYS A 706 -22.94 -9.16 19.40
C LYS A 706 -24.34 -8.59 19.09
N GLU A 707 -24.71 -8.53 17.80
CA GLU A 707 -25.94 -7.90 17.30
C GLU A 707 -26.96 -8.94 16.76
N CYS A 708 -26.62 -10.23 16.79
CA CYS A 708 -27.41 -11.29 16.16
C CYS A 708 -28.59 -11.75 17.03
N VAL A 709 -29.73 -11.06 16.90
CA VAL A 709 -30.99 -11.35 17.61
C VAL A 709 -31.96 -12.13 16.71
N SER A 710 -32.71 -13.09 17.27
CA SER A 710 -33.71 -13.90 16.55
C SER A 710 -34.81 -13.02 15.97
N SER A 711 -35.22 -13.27 14.72
CA SER A 711 -36.35 -12.54 14.10
C SER A 711 -37.71 -12.90 14.71
N LYS A 712 -37.80 -13.97 15.51
CA LYS A 712 -39.04 -14.50 16.09
C LYS A 712 -39.44 -13.90 17.45
N SER A 713 -38.85 -12.78 17.89
CA SER A 713 -39.14 -12.19 19.22
C SER A 713 -39.90 -10.85 19.17
N THR A 714 -40.59 -10.56 18.07
CA THR A 714 -41.50 -9.40 17.94
C THR A 714 -42.77 -9.78 17.18
N GLU A 715 -43.47 -10.80 17.69
CA GLU A 715 -44.93 -10.94 17.53
C GLU A 715 -45.59 -10.83 18.90
#